data_AF-A0A9X4AYN9-F1
#
_entry.id   AF-A0A9X4AYN9-F1
#
_cell.length_a   1.000
_cell.length_b   1.000
_cell.length_c   1.000
_cell.angle_alpha   90.00
_cell.angle_beta   90.00
_cell.angle_gamma   90.00
#
_symmetry.space_group_name_H-M   'P 1'
#
loop_
_entity.id
_entity.type
_entity.pdbx_description
1 polymer ?
#
loop_
_entity_poly.entity_id
_entity_poly.type
_entity_poly.pdbx_seq_one_letter_code
_entity_poly.pdbx_strand_id
1 'polypeptide(L)'
;MSDRQGIIVGLASARGGVGRAMAVANVGALLAQKGKRVLVVDLAVDEPALERYFQGRGEGRKGAGVVHFFEGVRAAALPLVSGRGRDVPPEAAVRAGITQFLDGGAGIRVVPLKLGGAPAEMFYWPAEGARSAVTRARVIEECSWLLAPLAQALRARYDEVLVNMPSGRTEATALLAAHLVDKLVLLVDDASLEEAIDLGRFAHARRALVDASRPLPLFPLLVRVEEGASGRAFVQEAKEQLEGLIYETTNVMGRDLGPYLGLATIPWNERAARGAAIAAEIESAADPKSLAHAYLRFVQCLRRQSPLDVGEAARPSSRDLWAAIEARRGRSGPDSSPPPSSRLVVEDRGSSPPSGNLPQSVRLIEGDPFARAAVLRAEGNFRAARKAYLEIARGEIRDEGGSRDAARALLALGDLSIESGDTSVSDYGEVIRRFFPRRFEDPEFLTAVLLASYRQGKFHAGREAWAEACKHLGMALELAEEMRLTGEPPWLRAVHADAAHAAGVCCQELGWDDTAANHFSMACAAGVGVTGSGYRAVEAASLAGSVFSFGRMGALDRALDAARELARKAAAPAAETLSAWFALGAANAAATLALAGHPVKAATALAGLRERLAGATETPYFEIAAAVACNEVTALDAAGRHEEADARIAEVRARFAGSLHLPILEALCAAECSHAITRAARGQAREASETLSVLRDRLMRAWLRLEAGPSLLALVAGVSYSLAHVLEREGRVDEARAALAEASLRARWDDPRRPRILGRAGLALLRVASMLQGFGVPASEASFEVARKHLREAAEHGGSDPFLLGCAGILALFRADEEEARGFLEKSFTRGGEAALARAWGAVRAAMKPHEGWFVREIGARISSLSGETRDALGARDPSGLGWILALAGAPVAARKEGAAPSATPPEVASGGGLGRANTRAIRTHAAAVCRPDTLLSTEPPVPWLSCPLLLLEQQDEGASTSASGASGRARGEVPEVALPEITLPVPRTGPEGNLLGMLAALYTGTSAYRAALRRTTVHAGGVEEVAELVDAWRGEDGEPLVRIFPDDPAEEVLLAHGSETSLVRRGHVIAKSTLEDSPYVALAAVLSEGLGAAFDVVISGEEGRAWMAVISAVPRKPRAGCARARIEVDRVLVARGDLGAIRRVVIWDARGDEHRFTMEGTTRLLPSAAAFAQRDASAPATKR
;
A
#
# COMPACT_ATOMS: atom_id res chain seq x y z
N MET A 1 40.85 -6.81 -30.21
CA MET A 1 39.97 -5.64 -30.20
C MET A 1 39.40 -5.53 -28.80
N SER A 2 39.59 -4.43 -28.09
CA SER A 2 39.16 -4.30 -26.69
C SER A 2 37.64 -4.47 -26.58
N ASP A 3 37.23 -5.33 -25.64
CA ASP A 3 35.88 -5.80 -25.35
C ASP A 3 34.96 -4.71 -24.75
N ARG A 4 34.89 -3.53 -25.39
CA ARG A 4 34.04 -2.41 -24.94
C ARG A 4 32.65 -2.53 -25.57
N GLN A 5 31.72 -3.14 -24.83
CA GLN A 5 30.29 -3.05 -25.13
C GLN A 5 29.80 -1.61 -24.90
N GLY A 6 28.92 -1.10 -25.77
CA GLY A 6 28.23 0.18 -25.58
C GLY A 6 27.31 0.17 -24.36
N ILE A 7 26.81 1.33 -23.97
CA ILE A 7 25.93 1.50 -22.80
C ILE A 7 24.58 2.13 -23.18
N ILE A 8 23.51 1.67 -22.53
CA ILE A 8 22.14 2.17 -22.73
C ILE A 8 21.72 2.98 -21.50
N VAL A 9 21.42 4.27 -21.67
CA VAL A 9 21.00 5.18 -20.61
C VAL A 9 19.55 5.56 -20.82
N GLY A 10 18.67 5.17 -19.89
CA GLY A 10 17.28 5.62 -19.88
C GLY A 10 17.15 6.94 -19.16
N LEU A 11 16.41 7.90 -19.72
CA LEU A 11 16.02 9.13 -19.04
C LEU A 11 14.53 9.01 -18.72
N ALA A 12 14.15 9.16 -17.45
CA ALA A 12 12.79 9.00 -16.94
C ALA A 12 12.36 10.20 -16.08
N SER A 13 11.06 10.47 -16.02
CA SER A 13 10.48 11.43 -15.08
C SER A 13 9.11 10.97 -14.60
N ALA A 14 8.73 11.37 -13.39
CA ALA A 14 7.46 10.98 -12.80
C ALA A 14 6.24 11.54 -13.55
N ARG A 15 6.42 12.72 -14.16
CA ARG A 15 5.37 13.45 -14.87
C ARG A 15 5.86 13.90 -16.25
N GLY A 16 4.92 14.14 -17.17
CA GLY A 16 5.18 14.79 -18.45
C GLY A 16 5.56 16.27 -18.27
N GLY A 17 6.25 16.86 -19.24
CA GLY A 17 6.57 18.30 -19.24
C GLY A 17 7.79 18.75 -18.42
N VAL A 18 8.51 17.83 -17.77
CA VAL A 18 9.68 18.13 -16.90
C VAL A 18 10.97 18.45 -17.70
N GLY A 19 10.94 18.33 -19.04
CA GLY A 19 12.09 18.62 -19.92
C GLY A 19 12.91 17.40 -20.35
N ARG A 20 12.37 16.19 -20.21
CA ARG A 20 13.03 14.92 -20.56
C ARG A 20 13.56 14.85 -21.99
N ALA A 21 12.72 15.14 -22.98
CA ALA A 21 13.12 15.16 -24.39
C ALA A 21 14.25 16.18 -24.67
N MET A 22 14.24 17.33 -23.99
CA MET A 22 15.30 18.33 -24.08
C MET A 22 16.63 17.79 -23.54
N ALA A 23 16.60 17.16 -22.36
CA ALA A 23 17.77 16.58 -21.74
C ALA A 23 18.37 15.49 -22.63
N VAL A 24 17.53 14.59 -23.15
CA VAL A 24 17.92 13.54 -24.10
C VAL A 24 18.64 14.13 -25.32
N ALA A 25 18.06 15.14 -25.97
CA ALA A 25 18.63 15.75 -27.17
C ALA A 25 19.99 16.45 -26.91
N ASN A 26 20.11 17.18 -25.79
CA ASN A 26 21.35 17.89 -25.44
C ASN A 26 22.48 16.96 -25.01
N VAL A 27 22.17 15.97 -24.17
CA VAL A 27 23.15 14.95 -23.74
C VAL A 27 23.64 14.17 -24.95
N GLY A 28 22.73 13.78 -25.86
CA GLY A 28 23.06 13.06 -27.08
C GLY A 28 23.99 13.87 -28.01
N ALA A 29 23.64 15.13 -28.24
CA ALA A 29 24.45 16.03 -29.05
C ALA A 29 25.88 16.22 -28.49
N LEU A 30 26.01 16.45 -27.18
CA LEU A 30 27.31 16.61 -26.52
C LEU A 30 28.15 15.33 -26.49
N LEU A 31 27.52 14.15 -26.42
CA LEU A 31 28.22 12.87 -26.55
C LEU A 31 28.71 12.66 -27.99
N ALA A 32 27.88 12.97 -28.99
CA ALA A 32 28.24 12.89 -30.41
C ALA A 32 29.41 13.83 -30.75
N GLN A 33 29.42 15.05 -30.19
CA GLN A 33 30.52 16.00 -30.33
C GLN A 33 31.86 15.43 -29.84
N LYS A 34 31.84 14.53 -28.84
CA LYS A 34 33.04 13.87 -28.32
C LYS A 34 33.45 12.64 -29.15
N GLY A 35 32.92 12.50 -30.36
CA GLY A 35 33.25 11.42 -31.30
C GLY A 35 32.60 10.09 -30.97
N LYS A 36 31.55 10.07 -30.13
CA LYS A 36 30.81 8.84 -29.81
C LYS A 36 29.76 8.56 -30.87
N ARG A 37 29.58 7.28 -31.20
CA ARG A 37 28.43 6.82 -32.00
C ARG A 37 27.20 6.75 -31.11
N VAL A 38 26.39 7.81 -31.13
CA VAL A 38 25.23 7.97 -30.23
C VAL A 38 23.93 7.66 -30.96
N LEU A 39 23.13 6.77 -30.38
CA LEU A 39 21.73 6.56 -30.77
C LEU A 39 20.81 7.18 -29.74
N VAL A 40 19.80 7.91 -30.19
CA VAL A 40 18.72 8.42 -29.35
C VAL A 40 17.41 7.79 -29.77
N VAL A 41 16.68 7.19 -28.83
CA VAL A 41 15.45 6.44 -29.10
C VAL A 41 14.27 7.09 -28.37
N ASP A 42 13.19 7.39 -29.10
CA ASP A 42 11.94 7.90 -28.51
C ASP A 42 11.00 6.75 -28.14
N LEU A 43 11.12 6.23 -26.91
CA LEU A 43 10.21 5.23 -26.34
C LEU A 43 9.16 5.84 -25.40
N ALA A 44 9.09 7.18 -25.31
CA ALA A 44 7.99 7.90 -24.67
C ALA A 44 6.78 7.95 -25.62
N VAL A 45 6.30 6.77 -25.98
CA VAL A 45 5.29 6.58 -27.03
C VAL A 45 3.91 7.15 -26.68
N ASP A 46 3.68 7.36 -25.38
CA ASP A 46 2.57 8.07 -24.75
C ASP A 46 2.58 9.57 -25.10
N GLU A 47 3.75 10.21 -25.00
CA GLU A 47 3.95 11.64 -25.25
C GLU A 47 5.22 11.91 -26.08
N PRO A 48 5.26 11.52 -27.38
CA PRO A 48 6.48 11.63 -28.18
C PRO A 48 6.80 13.10 -28.45
N ALA A 49 7.77 13.63 -27.72
CA ALA A 49 8.18 15.03 -27.77
C ALA A 49 9.58 15.20 -28.37
N LEU A 50 10.34 14.12 -28.54
CA LEU A 50 11.73 14.19 -28.96
C LEU A 50 11.89 14.58 -30.44
N GLU A 51 10.95 14.16 -31.29
CA GLU A 51 10.89 14.53 -32.72
C GLU A 51 10.97 16.05 -32.92
N ARG A 52 10.41 16.86 -32.00
CA ARG A 52 10.40 18.33 -32.08
C ARG A 52 11.79 18.95 -32.16
N TYR A 53 12.82 18.29 -31.60
CA TYR A 53 14.21 18.75 -31.66
C TYR A 53 14.93 18.38 -32.96
N PHE A 54 14.34 17.47 -33.75
CA PHE A 54 14.92 16.91 -34.97
C PHE A 54 14.05 17.14 -36.22
N GLN A 55 12.94 17.89 -36.08
CA GLN A 55 12.02 18.17 -37.19
C GLN A 55 12.76 18.74 -38.40
N GLY A 56 12.56 18.09 -39.56
CA GLY A 56 13.17 18.49 -40.83
C GLY A 56 14.66 18.16 -40.96
N ARG A 57 15.24 17.37 -40.05
CA ARG A 57 16.65 16.95 -40.07
C ARG A 57 16.78 15.44 -40.26
N GLY A 58 17.73 15.05 -41.11
CA GLY A 58 18.12 13.66 -41.35
C GLY A 58 17.34 12.94 -42.46
N GLU A 59 17.98 11.93 -43.05
CA GLU A 59 17.40 11.08 -44.10
C GLU A 59 16.77 9.83 -43.48
N GLY A 60 15.51 9.53 -43.82
CA GLY A 60 14.80 8.34 -43.35
C GLY A 60 13.36 8.24 -43.87
N ARG A 61 12.81 7.02 -43.90
CA ARG A 61 11.44 6.76 -44.38
C ARG A 61 10.43 7.20 -43.32
N LYS A 62 9.58 8.20 -43.64
CA LYS A 62 8.47 8.63 -42.77
C LYS A 62 7.51 7.45 -42.50
N GLY A 63 7.08 7.30 -41.25
CA GLY A 63 6.20 6.23 -40.79
C GLY A 63 6.93 4.96 -40.33
N ALA A 64 8.26 4.95 -40.33
CA ALA A 64 9.08 3.85 -39.84
C ALA A 64 9.87 4.31 -38.61
N GLY A 65 9.58 3.72 -37.45
CA GLY A 65 10.22 4.01 -36.18
C GLY A 65 10.29 2.79 -35.28
N VAL A 66 10.55 3.01 -33.98
CA VAL A 66 10.80 1.93 -33.03
C VAL A 66 9.56 1.05 -32.85
N VAL A 67 8.35 1.61 -32.87
CA VAL A 67 7.13 0.79 -32.75
C VAL A 67 6.92 -0.09 -33.97
N HIS A 68 7.10 0.46 -35.18
CA HIS A 68 7.04 -0.32 -36.41
C HIS A 68 8.09 -1.45 -36.43
N PHE A 69 9.27 -1.22 -35.85
CA PHE A 69 10.28 -2.26 -35.66
C PHE A 69 9.79 -3.40 -34.76
N PHE A 70 9.22 -3.09 -33.60
CA PHE A 70 8.67 -4.11 -32.69
C PHE A 70 7.57 -4.93 -33.38
N GLU A 71 6.65 -4.27 -34.08
CA GLU A 71 5.58 -4.92 -34.86
C GLU A 71 6.16 -5.83 -35.95
N GLY A 72 7.18 -5.36 -36.67
CA GLY A 72 7.83 -6.11 -37.75
C GLY A 72 8.56 -7.37 -37.26
N VAL A 73 9.34 -7.26 -36.18
CA VAL A 73 10.04 -8.42 -35.60
C VAL A 73 9.02 -9.40 -35.00
N ARG A 74 7.97 -8.92 -34.34
CA ARG A 74 6.87 -9.77 -33.86
C ARG A 74 6.21 -10.54 -35.00
N ALA A 75 5.84 -9.86 -36.08
CA ALA A 75 5.20 -10.49 -37.23
C ALA A 75 6.08 -11.55 -37.88
N ALA A 76 7.40 -11.34 -37.94
CA ALA A 76 8.36 -12.32 -38.47
C ALA A 76 8.53 -13.53 -37.54
N ALA A 77 8.41 -13.34 -36.22
CA ALA A 77 8.64 -14.38 -35.23
C ALA A 77 7.38 -15.23 -34.92
N LEU A 78 6.18 -14.66 -35.06
CA LEU A 78 4.90 -15.29 -34.69
C LEU A 78 4.60 -16.62 -35.40
N PRO A 79 4.87 -16.80 -36.72
CA PRO A 79 4.62 -18.08 -37.39
C PRO A 79 5.44 -19.26 -36.85
N LEU A 80 6.52 -18.98 -36.10
CA LEU A 80 7.42 -19.99 -35.53
C LEU A 80 6.94 -20.48 -34.14
N VAL A 81 5.85 -19.92 -33.63
CA VAL A 81 5.26 -20.22 -32.31
C VAL A 81 4.17 -21.31 -32.42
N SER A 82 3.55 -21.45 -33.60
CA SER A 82 2.46 -22.40 -33.83
C SER A 82 2.97 -23.85 -33.97
N GLY A 83 2.65 -24.71 -32.99
CA GLY A 83 2.81 -26.17 -33.11
C GLY A 83 3.61 -26.86 -31.99
N ARG A 84 4.11 -26.16 -30.96
CA ARG A 84 4.93 -26.77 -29.89
C ARG A 84 4.62 -26.32 -28.45
N GLY A 85 3.50 -25.64 -28.20
CA GLY A 85 3.11 -25.22 -26.83
C GLY A 85 4.10 -24.24 -26.18
N ARG A 86 4.76 -23.39 -26.96
CA ARG A 86 5.62 -22.30 -26.46
C ARG A 86 4.88 -20.99 -26.64
N ASP A 87 4.89 -20.14 -25.61
CA ASP A 87 4.34 -18.77 -25.68
C ASP A 87 5.36 -17.72 -26.16
N VAL A 88 6.64 -18.09 -26.28
CA VAL A 88 7.75 -17.20 -26.67
C VAL A 88 8.46 -17.71 -27.93
N PRO A 89 8.75 -16.86 -28.93
CA PRO A 89 9.50 -17.28 -30.11
C PRO A 89 10.93 -17.75 -29.77
N PRO A 90 11.51 -18.69 -30.53
CA PRO A 90 12.90 -19.11 -30.32
C PRO A 90 13.88 -17.92 -30.40
N GLU A 91 14.76 -17.79 -29.40
CA GLU A 91 15.69 -16.66 -29.27
C GLU A 91 16.54 -16.42 -30.53
N ALA A 92 16.97 -17.49 -31.21
CA ALA A 92 17.72 -17.40 -32.46
C ALA A 92 16.92 -16.69 -33.58
N ALA A 93 15.62 -16.95 -33.69
CA ALA A 93 14.75 -16.28 -34.65
C ALA A 93 14.53 -14.81 -34.28
N VAL A 94 14.39 -14.52 -32.99
CA VAL A 94 14.31 -13.15 -32.47
C VAL A 94 15.58 -12.35 -32.82
N ARG A 95 16.76 -12.91 -32.53
CA ARG A 95 18.06 -12.30 -32.86
C ARG A 95 18.23 -12.08 -34.36
N ALA A 96 17.82 -13.05 -35.19
CA ALA A 96 17.86 -12.94 -36.64
C ALA A 96 16.95 -11.81 -37.14
N GLY A 97 15.70 -11.74 -36.64
CA GLY A 97 14.76 -10.66 -36.97
C GLY A 97 15.28 -9.28 -36.57
N ILE A 98 15.80 -9.13 -35.34
CA ILE A 98 16.41 -7.88 -34.88
C ILE A 98 17.55 -7.45 -35.80
N THR A 99 18.44 -8.38 -36.17
CA THR A 99 19.58 -8.10 -37.04
C THR A 99 19.11 -7.68 -38.43
N GLN A 100 18.17 -8.43 -39.03
CA GLN A 100 17.61 -8.13 -40.34
C GLN A 100 17.00 -6.73 -40.40
N PHE A 101 16.17 -6.37 -39.41
CA PHE A 101 15.50 -5.07 -39.40
C PHE A 101 16.47 -3.91 -39.12
N LEU A 102 17.43 -4.08 -38.21
CA LEU A 102 18.47 -3.08 -37.94
C LEU A 102 19.38 -2.84 -39.15
N ASP A 103 19.79 -3.91 -39.84
CA ASP A 103 20.65 -3.80 -41.03
C ASP A 103 19.87 -3.22 -42.23
N GLY A 104 18.54 -3.42 -42.27
CA GLY A 104 17.62 -2.72 -43.17
C GLY A 104 17.33 -1.25 -42.79
N GLY A 105 18.01 -0.71 -41.79
CA GLY A 105 17.94 0.68 -41.34
C GLY A 105 16.91 0.98 -40.26
N ALA A 106 15.93 0.11 -40.02
CA ALA A 106 14.92 0.18 -38.94
C ALA A 106 14.18 1.52 -38.74
N GLY A 107 14.21 2.45 -39.71
CA GLY A 107 13.68 3.81 -39.55
C GLY A 107 14.57 4.75 -38.73
N ILE A 108 15.81 4.35 -38.44
CA ILE A 108 16.80 5.19 -37.75
C ILE A 108 17.30 6.27 -38.72
N ARG A 109 17.24 7.53 -38.28
CA ARG A 109 17.64 8.72 -39.05
C ARG A 109 19.03 9.16 -38.62
N VAL A 110 19.87 9.57 -39.58
CA VAL A 110 21.15 10.23 -39.30
C VAL A 110 20.92 11.74 -39.22
N VAL A 111 21.10 12.32 -38.05
CA VAL A 111 20.86 13.75 -37.78
C VAL A 111 22.21 14.48 -37.80
N PRO A 112 22.44 15.40 -38.75
CA PRO A 112 23.60 16.27 -38.72
C PRO A 112 23.42 17.36 -37.65
N LEU A 113 24.47 17.58 -36.87
CA LEU A 113 24.52 18.55 -35.78
C LEU A 113 25.62 19.60 -36.05
N LYS A 114 25.36 20.84 -35.66
CA LYS A 114 26.34 21.94 -35.73
C LYS A 114 26.60 22.48 -34.33
N LEU A 115 27.55 21.87 -33.63
CA LEU A 115 27.84 22.15 -32.22
C LEU A 115 29.10 23.00 -32.10
N GLY A 116 28.93 24.29 -31.77
CA GLY A 116 30.07 25.22 -31.66
C GLY A 116 30.88 25.39 -32.96
N GLY A 117 30.27 25.14 -34.11
CA GLY A 117 30.90 25.24 -35.44
C GLY A 117 31.53 23.96 -35.98
N ALA A 118 31.64 22.88 -35.18
CA ALA A 118 32.13 21.59 -35.64
C ALA A 118 30.98 20.69 -36.12
N PRO A 119 31.11 19.99 -37.26
CA PRO A 119 30.13 18.99 -37.69
C PRO A 119 30.19 17.77 -36.78
N ALA A 120 29.03 17.30 -36.34
CA ALA A 120 28.87 16.03 -35.64
C ALA A 120 27.62 15.32 -36.16
N GLU A 121 27.54 14.01 -35.97
CA GLU A 121 26.40 13.20 -36.39
C GLU A 121 25.87 12.37 -35.23
N MET A 122 24.55 12.24 -35.17
CA MET A 122 23.85 11.44 -34.16
C MET A 122 22.74 10.63 -34.83
N PHE A 123 22.47 9.44 -34.32
CA PHE A 123 21.40 8.59 -34.82
C PHE A 123 20.13 8.84 -33.99
N TYR A 124 18.99 8.99 -34.65
CA TYR A 124 17.70 9.21 -34.01
C TYR A 124 16.69 8.16 -34.46
N TRP A 125 16.10 7.44 -33.51
CA TRP A 125 15.06 6.45 -33.74
C TRP A 125 13.72 6.99 -33.22
N PRO A 126 12.83 7.44 -34.13
CA PRO A 126 11.55 8.03 -33.73
C PRO A 126 10.59 6.97 -33.17
N ALA A 127 9.59 7.42 -32.42
CA ALA A 127 8.52 6.58 -31.88
C ALA A 127 7.65 5.91 -32.97
N GLU A 128 7.70 6.42 -34.22
CA GLU A 128 6.79 6.11 -35.34
C GLU A 128 6.40 4.61 -35.48
N GLY A 129 5.12 4.38 -35.81
CA GLY A 129 4.42 3.09 -35.81
C GLY A 129 3.08 3.21 -35.06
N ALA A 130 2.07 2.38 -35.41
CA ALA A 130 0.66 2.42 -34.97
C ALA A 130 -0.06 3.79 -34.90
N ARG A 131 -1.39 3.84 -35.11
CA ARG A 131 -2.13 5.12 -35.25
C ARG A 131 -2.36 5.89 -33.92
N SER A 132 -2.23 5.28 -32.74
CA SER A 132 -2.52 5.93 -31.43
C SER A 132 -1.42 5.72 -30.38
N ALA A 133 -1.32 6.63 -29.40
CA ALA A 133 -0.34 6.58 -28.31
C ALA A 133 -0.48 5.35 -27.41
N VAL A 134 -1.73 4.96 -27.11
CA VAL A 134 -2.04 3.77 -26.29
C VAL A 134 -1.59 2.48 -26.99
N THR A 135 -1.84 2.36 -28.30
CA THR A 135 -1.42 1.17 -29.06
C THR A 135 0.09 1.04 -29.09
N ARG A 136 0.82 2.16 -29.21
CA ARG A 136 2.29 2.14 -29.19
C ARG A 136 2.86 1.65 -27.86
N ALA A 137 2.25 2.02 -26.72
CA ALA A 137 2.69 1.55 -25.40
C ALA A 137 2.49 0.04 -25.23
N ARG A 138 1.31 -0.48 -25.64
CA ARG A 138 1.01 -1.91 -25.57
C ARG A 138 1.96 -2.78 -26.40
N VAL A 139 2.43 -2.29 -27.54
CA VAL A 139 3.40 -3.04 -28.37
C VAL A 139 4.69 -3.37 -27.60
N ILE A 140 5.16 -2.47 -26.75
CA ILE A 140 6.36 -2.70 -25.90
C ILE A 140 6.06 -3.79 -24.86
N GLU A 141 4.88 -3.75 -24.26
CA GLU A 141 4.43 -4.70 -23.23
C GLU A 141 4.23 -6.12 -23.81
N GLU A 142 3.52 -6.23 -24.94
CA GLU A 142 3.26 -7.49 -25.66
C GLU A 142 4.53 -8.15 -26.20
N CYS A 143 5.60 -7.36 -26.40
CA CYS A 143 6.87 -7.81 -26.95
C CYS A 143 8.03 -7.69 -25.96
N SER A 144 7.78 -7.80 -24.66
CA SER A 144 8.81 -7.69 -23.62
C SER A 144 10.02 -8.64 -23.85
N TRP A 145 9.78 -9.80 -24.45
CA TRP A 145 10.79 -10.78 -24.86
C TRP A 145 11.79 -10.27 -25.92
N LEU A 146 11.50 -9.16 -26.62
CA LEU A 146 12.43 -8.50 -27.55
C LEU A 146 13.49 -7.65 -26.84
N LEU A 147 13.22 -7.16 -25.63
CA LEU A 147 13.98 -6.06 -25.02
C LEU A 147 15.44 -6.44 -24.72
N ALA A 148 15.68 -7.61 -24.13
CA ALA A 148 17.04 -8.06 -23.80
C ALA A 148 17.89 -8.38 -25.05
N PRO A 149 17.39 -9.14 -26.06
CA PRO A 149 18.10 -9.31 -27.33
C PRO A 149 18.35 -7.98 -28.08
N LEU A 150 17.38 -7.07 -28.06
CA LEU A 150 17.53 -5.72 -28.64
C LEU A 150 18.63 -4.94 -27.93
N ALA A 151 18.66 -4.97 -26.60
CA ALA A 151 19.70 -4.33 -25.81
C ALA A 151 21.10 -4.81 -26.23
N GLN A 152 21.29 -6.12 -26.40
CA GLN A 152 22.56 -6.69 -26.86
C GLN A 152 22.93 -6.21 -28.27
N ALA A 153 21.97 -6.20 -29.19
CA ALA A 153 22.18 -5.75 -30.56
C ALA A 153 22.55 -4.25 -30.66
N LEU A 154 21.99 -3.43 -29.76
CA LEU A 154 22.26 -2.00 -29.67
C LEU A 154 23.65 -1.71 -29.08
N ARG A 155 24.03 -2.39 -27.99
CA ARG A 155 25.38 -2.26 -27.37
C ARG A 155 26.51 -2.66 -28.32
N ALA A 156 26.22 -3.54 -29.30
CA ALA A 156 27.19 -3.95 -30.31
C ALA A 156 27.38 -2.90 -31.44
N ARG A 157 26.41 -1.99 -31.65
CA ARG A 157 26.40 -1.06 -32.79
C ARG A 157 26.72 0.40 -32.41
N TYR A 158 26.41 0.80 -31.18
CA TYR A 158 26.54 2.17 -30.70
C TYR A 158 27.38 2.21 -29.42
N ASP A 159 28.13 3.30 -29.24
CA ASP A 159 28.88 3.52 -28.00
C ASP A 159 27.94 3.88 -26.84
N GLU A 160 26.91 4.68 -27.14
CA GLU A 160 25.96 5.24 -26.19
C GLU A 160 24.55 5.23 -26.81
N VAL A 161 23.57 4.73 -26.08
CA VAL A 161 22.16 4.72 -26.49
C VAL A 161 21.34 5.47 -25.44
N LEU A 162 20.77 6.62 -25.80
CA LEU A 162 19.90 7.39 -24.91
C LEU A 162 18.45 7.05 -25.20
N VAL A 163 17.71 6.61 -24.19
CA VAL A 163 16.31 6.24 -24.33
C VAL A 163 15.43 7.24 -23.60
N ASN A 164 14.55 7.92 -24.34
CA ASN A 164 13.47 8.69 -23.75
C ASN A 164 12.39 7.72 -23.24
N MET A 165 12.28 7.54 -21.91
CA MET A 165 11.30 6.62 -21.31
C MET A 165 9.88 7.21 -21.32
N PRO A 166 8.83 6.38 -21.20
CA PRO A 166 7.48 6.85 -20.84
C PRO A 166 7.47 7.60 -19.50
N SER A 167 6.48 8.48 -19.31
CA SER A 167 6.32 9.21 -18.06
C SER A 167 5.65 8.35 -16.98
N GLY A 168 6.08 8.49 -15.73
CA GLY A 168 5.41 7.86 -14.58
C GLY A 168 5.68 6.36 -14.40
N ARG A 169 4.99 5.77 -13.42
CA ARG A 169 5.14 4.36 -13.00
C ARG A 169 4.24 3.43 -13.82
N THR A 170 4.57 3.28 -15.11
CA THR A 170 3.84 2.39 -16.04
C THR A 170 4.54 1.03 -16.19
N GLU A 171 3.83 0.03 -16.72
CA GLU A 171 4.40 -1.28 -17.01
C GLU A 171 5.48 -1.18 -18.12
N ALA A 172 5.27 -0.36 -19.15
CA ALA A 172 6.31 -0.03 -20.12
C ALA A 172 7.58 0.53 -19.47
N THR A 173 7.48 1.50 -18.54
CA THR A 173 8.64 2.02 -17.79
C THR A 173 9.33 0.92 -16.98
N ALA A 174 8.56 0.03 -16.35
CA ALA A 174 9.11 -1.11 -15.59
C ALA A 174 9.90 -2.08 -16.48
N LEU A 175 9.33 -2.51 -17.61
CA LEU A 175 9.94 -3.46 -18.52
C LEU A 175 11.23 -2.90 -19.14
N LEU A 176 11.23 -1.62 -19.51
CA LEU A 176 12.41 -0.95 -20.05
C LEU A 176 13.50 -0.80 -18.98
N ALA A 177 13.14 -0.42 -17.76
CA ALA A 177 14.05 -0.35 -16.62
C ALA A 177 14.63 -1.72 -16.26
N ALA A 178 13.87 -2.80 -16.42
CA ALA A 178 14.27 -4.16 -16.05
C ALA A 178 15.11 -4.87 -17.13
N HIS A 179 14.82 -4.66 -18.42
CA HIS A 179 15.41 -5.46 -19.50
C HIS A 179 16.29 -4.68 -20.49
N LEU A 180 16.08 -3.37 -20.67
CA LEU A 180 16.73 -2.61 -21.74
C LEU A 180 17.90 -1.77 -21.23
N VAL A 181 17.68 -0.92 -20.23
CA VAL A 181 18.63 0.13 -19.82
C VAL A 181 19.78 -0.40 -18.96
N ASP A 182 20.90 0.29 -18.93
CA ASP A 182 22.06 0.00 -18.06
C ASP A 182 22.20 1.03 -16.93
N LYS A 183 21.80 2.27 -17.18
CA LYS A 183 21.72 3.37 -16.22
C LYS A 183 20.39 4.09 -16.36
N LEU A 184 19.83 4.57 -15.25
CA LEU A 184 18.60 5.34 -15.25
C LEU A 184 18.86 6.75 -14.73
N VAL A 185 18.59 7.75 -15.55
CA VAL A 185 18.59 9.16 -15.17
C VAL A 185 17.19 9.55 -14.72
N LEU A 186 17.07 10.02 -13.48
CA LEU A 186 15.81 10.49 -12.90
C LEU A 186 15.78 12.00 -12.99
N LEU A 187 14.92 12.56 -13.84
CA LEU A 187 14.73 14.01 -13.89
C LEU A 187 13.82 14.44 -12.73
N VAL A 188 14.29 15.43 -11.99
CA VAL A 188 13.62 15.92 -10.77
C VAL A 188 13.50 17.43 -10.84
N ASP A 189 12.28 17.95 -10.71
CA ASP A 189 12.02 19.35 -10.41
C ASP A 189 11.33 19.48 -9.05
N ASP A 190 11.20 20.71 -8.56
CA ASP A 190 10.63 21.02 -7.23
C ASP A 190 9.25 20.39 -7.01
N ALA A 191 8.41 20.39 -8.05
CA ALA A 191 7.06 19.85 -8.00
C ALA A 191 6.96 18.32 -8.21
N SER A 192 8.08 17.62 -8.45
CA SER A 192 8.12 16.18 -8.72
C SER A 192 9.12 15.39 -7.87
N LEU A 193 9.70 16.00 -6.83
CA LEU A 193 10.72 15.38 -5.99
C LEU A 193 10.28 14.03 -5.43
N GLU A 194 9.16 13.99 -4.71
CA GLU A 194 8.65 12.77 -4.09
C GLU A 194 8.28 11.71 -5.14
N GLU A 195 7.56 12.08 -6.20
CA GLU A 195 7.15 11.09 -7.21
C GLU A 195 8.33 10.57 -8.05
N ALA A 196 9.38 11.37 -8.25
CA ALA A 196 10.59 10.95 -8.95
C ALA A 196 11.38 9.95 -8.10
N ILE A 197 11.41 10.14 -6.78
CA ILE A 197 12.01 9.17 -5.85
C ILE A 197 11.24 7.85 -5.90
N ASP A 198 9.92 7.90 -5.83
CA ASP A 198 9.08 6.71 -5.94
C ASP A 198 9.22 6.00 -7.29
N LEU A 199 9.39 6.74 -8.38
CA LEU A 199 9.71 6.18 -9.69
C LEU A 199 11.08 5.50 -9.69
N GLY A 200 12.08 6.08 -9.04
CA GLY A 200 13.41 5.49 -8.85
C GLY A 200 13.35 4.16 -8.09
N ARG A 201 12.65 4.14 -6.94
CA ARG A 201 12.39 2.92 -6.17
C ARG A 201 11.70 1.86 -7.01
N PHE A 202 10.64 2.24 -7.72
CA PHE A 202 9.87 1.37 -8.58
C PHE A 202 10.75 0.73 -9.67
N ALA A 203 11.51 1.55 -10.41
CA ALA A 203 12.38 1.06 -11.49
C ALA A 203 13.50 0.14 -10.98
N HIS A 204 14.12 0.49 -9.85
CA HIS A 204 15.14 -0.33 -9.22
C HIS A 204 14.59 -1.67 -8.73
N ALA A 205 13.44 -1.67 -8.05
CA ALA A 205 12.78 -2.88 -7.59
C ALA A 205 12.43 -3.82 -8.77
N ARG A 206 11.95 -3.26 -9.89
CA ARG A 206 11.66 -4.03 -11.11
C ARG A 206 12.91 -4.66 -11.73
N ARG A 207 14.04 -3.96 -11.74
CA ARG A 207 15.34 -4.56 -12.14
C ARG A 207 15.72 -5.71 -11.22
N ALA A 208 15.62 -5.52 -9.90
CA ALA A 208 15.99 -6.53 -8.92
C ALA A 208 15.15 -7.82 -9.00
N LEU A 209 13.92 -7.74 -9.51
CA LEU A 209 13.07 -8.92 -9.78
C LEU A 209 13.58 -9.77 -10.94
N VAL A 210 14.17 -9.13 -11.97
CA VAL A 210 14.66 -9.82 -13.17
C VAL A 210 16.10 -10.30 -12.98
N ASP A 211 16.94 -9.45 -12.40
CA ASP A 211 18.35 -9.74 -12.17
C ASP A 211 18.84 -9.00 -10.91
N ALA A 212 18.75 -9.67 -9.77
CA ALA A 212 19.21 -9.13 -8.48
C ALA A 212 20.73 -8.91 -8.42
N SER A 213 21.51 -9.56 -9.30
CA SER A 213 22.97 -9.42 -9.33
C SER A 213 23.43 -8.13 -10.01
N ARG A 214 22.51 -7.43 -10.69
CA ARG A 214 22.78 -6.25 -11.50
C ARG A 214 21.88 -5.09 -11.08
N PRO A 215 22.20 -4.38 -9.98
CA PRO A 215 21.42 -3.23 -9.53
C PRO A 215 21.39 -2.14 -10.59
N LEU A 216 20.24 -1.47 -10.75
CA LEU A 216 20.08 -0.36 -11.70
C LEU A 216 20.70 0.92 -11.09
N PRO A 217 21.80 1.47 -11.64
CA PRO A 217 22.38 2.71 -11.16
C PRO A 217 21.46 3.89 -11.47
N LEU A 218 21.10 4.64 -10.43
CA LEU A 218 20.24 5.82 -10.51
C LEU A 218 21.09 7.09 -10.55
N PHE A 219 20.82 7.97 -11.51
CA PHE A 219 21.50 9.25 -11.71
C PHE A 219 20.48 10.40 -11.63
N PRO A 220 20.29 11.02 -10.45
CA PRO A 220 19.39 12.15 -10.31
C PRO A 220 19.86 13.39 -11.08
N LEU A 221 19.02 13.94 -11.94
CA LEU A 221 19.28 15.18 -12.67
C LEU A 221 18.28 16.23 -12.22
N LEU A 222 18.74 17.21 -11.44
CA LEU A 222 17.91 18.33 -11.04
C LEU A 222 17.72 19.26 -12.22
N VAL A 223 16.46 19.56 -12.56
CA VAL A 223 16.11 20.41 -13.70
C VAL A 223 15.22 21.55 -13.26
N ARG A 224 15.22 22.63 -14.04
CA ARG A 224 14.41 23.83 -13.78
C ARG A 224 14.69 24.48 -12.42
N VAL A 225 15.92 24.37 -11.93
CA VAL A 225 16.31 24.96 -10.65
C VAL A 225 16.38 26.48 -10.78
N GLU A 226 15.60 27.19 -9.97
CA GLU A 226 15.59 28.65 -9.94
C GLU A 226 16.91 29.24 -9.42
N GLU A 227 17.28 30.43 -9.87
CA GLU A 227 18.39 31.16 -9.27
C GLU A 227 18.00 31.75 -7.91
N GLY A 228 18.93 31.78 -6.95
CA GLY A 228 18.74 32.46 -5.67
C GLY A 228 18.53 31.53 -4.48
N ALA A 229 17.70 31.94 -3.52
CA ALA A 229 17.49 31.19 -2.28
C ALA A 229 16.55 29.98 -2.46
N SER A 230 15.48 30.12 -3.26
CA SER A 230 14.51 29.05 -3.55
C SER A 230 15.20 27.83 -4.16
N GLY A 231 15.96 28.01 -5.24
CA GLY A 231 16.68 26.91 -5.87
C GLY A 231 17.74 26.27 -4.98
N ARG A 232 18.40 27.03 -4.10
CA ARG A 232 19.36 26.46 -3.12
C ARG A 232 18.66 25.62 -2.06
N ALA A 233 17.48 26.04 -1.60
CA ALA A 233 16.66 25.26 -0.68
C ALA A 233 16.21 23.95 -1.33
N PHE A 234 15.69 24.02 -2.56
CA PHE A 234 15.30 22.82 -3.32
C PHE A 234 16.47 21.84 -3.52
N VAL A 235 17.66 22.33 -3.91
CA VAL A 235 18.84 21.45 -4.08
C VAL A 235 19.23 20.78 -2.77
N GLN A 236 19.12 21.48 -1.63
CA GLN A 236 19.42 20.92 -0.32
C GLN A 236 18.38 19.88 0.11
N GLU A 237 17.10 20.16 -0.07
CA GLU A 237 16.02 19.22 0.22
C GLU A 237 16.12 17.96 -0.66
N ALA A 238 16.29 18.16 -1.96
CA ALA A 238 16.47 17.06 -2.90
C ALA A 238 17.70 16.22 -2.57
N LYS A 239 18.80 16.84 -2.12
CA LYS A 239 20.00 16.13 -1.69
C LYS A 239 19.70 15.11 -0.60
N GLU A 240 19.06 15.55 0.50
CA GLU A 240 18.78 14.70 1.65
C GLU A 240 17.89 13.50 1.27
N GLN A 241 16.85 13.74 0.48
CA GLN A 241 15.95 12.67 0.07
C GLN A 241 16.57 11.72 -0.97
N LEU A 242 17.36 12.25 -1.90
CA LEU A 242 18.05 11.44 -2.92
C LEU A 242 19.18 10.60 -2.32
N GLU A 243 19.88 11.08 -1.29
CA GLU A 243 20.83 10.27 -0.53
C GLU A 243 20.14 9.06 0.12
N GLY A 244 18.93 9.25 0.65
CA GLY A 244 18.08 8.15 1.12
C GLY A 244 17.76 7.12 0.03
N LEU A 245 17.34 7.58 -1.15
CA LEU A 245 17.07 6.70 -2.29
C LEU A 245 18.31 5.92 -2.76
N ILE A 246 19.46 6.60 -2.88
CA ILE A 246 20.70 5.95 -3.28
C ILE A 246 21.14 4.94 -2.22
N TYR A 247 20.96 5.26 -0.94
CA TYR A 247 21.21 4.31 0.14
C TYR A 247 20.30 3.08 0.02
N GLU A 248 18.98 3.25 -0.10
CA GLU A 248 18.03 2.15 -0.24
C GLU A 248 18.36 1.21 -1.41
N THR A 249 18.86 1.77 -2.53
CA THR A 249 19.10 1.03 -3.77
C THR A 249 20.51 0.45 -3.89
N THR A 250 21.49 0.99 -3.16
CA THR A 250 22.89 0.54 -3.24
C THR A 250 23.43 -0.05 -1.93
N ASN A 251 22.71 0.14 -0.83
CA ASN A 251 23.12 -0.19 0.54
C ASN A 251 24.45 0.47 0.99
N VAL A 252 24.81 1.60 0.39
CA VAL A 252 26.03 2.36 0.72
C VAL A 252 25.66 3.55 1.61
N MET A 253 25.93 3.44 2.92
CA MET A 253 25.67 4.52 3.90
C MET A 253 26.71 5.65 3.81
N GLY A 254 26.26 6.90 4.06
CA GLY A 254 27.12 7.99 4.50
C GLY A 254 27.99 8.68 3.43
N ARG A 255 27.63 8.61 2.14
CA ARG A 255 28.35 9.32 1.07
C ARG A 255 27.59 10.56 0.61
N ASP A 256 28.25 11.70 0.68
CA ASP A 256 27.73 13.01 0.27
C ASP A 256 27.48 13.07 -1.25
N LEU A 257 26.23 13.29 -1.64
CA LEU A 257 25.81 13.47 -3.03
C LEU A 257 26.01 14.93 -3.51
N GLY A 258 26.38 15.84 -2.62
CA GLY A 258 26.61 17.27 -2.90
C GLY A 258 27.55 17.53 -4.08
N PRO A 259 28.75 16.92 -4.16
CA PRO A 259 29.67 17.08 -5.30
C PRO A 259 29.03 16.68 -6.64
N TYR A 260 28.20 15.63 -6.64
CA TYR A 260 27.47 15.19 -7.82
C TYR A 260 26.37 16.18 -8.20
N LEU A 261 25.50 16.58 -7.26
CA LEU A 261 24.39 17.49 -7.52
C LEU A 261 24.87 18.88 -7.96
N GLY A 262 26.02 19.32 -7.45
CA GLY A 262 26.68 20.55 -7.92
C GLY A 262 26.99 20.55 -9.43
N LEU A 263 27.20 19.37 -10.03
CA LEU A 263 27.42 19.18 -11.46
C LEU A 263 26.14 18.77 -12.22
N ALA A 264 25.25 18.01 -11.58
CA ALA A 264 24.02 17.45 -12.15
C ALA A 264 22.78 18.34 -11.90
N THR A 265 22.96 19.65 -12.05
CA THR A 265 21.88 20.65 -11.93
C THR A 265 21.78 21.48 -13.20
N ILE A 266 20.56 21.54 -13.76
CA ILE A 266 20.20 22.34 -14.94
C ILE A 266 19.34 23.53 -14.47
N PRO A 267 19.82 24.78 -14.65
CA PRO A 267 19.09 25.96 -14.22
C PRO A 267 17.82 26.20 -15.07
N TRP A 268 16.85 26.89 -14.49
CA TRP A 268 15.69 27.38 -15.24
C TRP A 268 16.11 28.45 -16.25
N ASN A 269 15.69 28.30 -17.51
CA ASN A 269 15.97 29.26 -18.57
C ASN A 269 14.72 29.45 -19.44
N GLU A 270 14.22 30.67 -19.44
CA GLU A 270 12.98 31.07 -20.12
C GLU A 270 13.06 30.96 -21.65
N ARG A 271 14.24 31.17 -22.26
CA ARG A 271 14.42 31.04 -23.72
C ARG A 271 14.34 29.57 -24.17
N ALA A 272 14.91 28.67 -23.38
CA ALA A 272 14.85 27.23 -23.63
C ALA A 272 13.46 26.65 -23.37
N ALA A 273 12.72 27.18 -22.38
CA ALA A 273 11.35 26.75 -22.11
C ALA A 273 10.37 27.07 -23.26
N ARG A 274 10.68 28.06 -24.11
CA ARG A 274 9.83 28.51 -25.22
C ARG A 274 10.20 27.94 -26.60
N GLY A 275 11.37 27.30 -26.76
CA GLY A 275 11.89 26.85 -28.05
C GLY A 275 12.30 25.38 -28.08
N ALA A 276 11.88 24.64 -29.12
CA ALA A 276 12.33 23.27 -29.38
C ALA A 276 13.72 23.25 -30.05
N ALA A 277 14.74 23.75 -29.36
CA ALA A 277 16.10 23.79 -29.88
C ALA A 277 17.10 23.11 -28.95
N ILE A 278 18.14 22.54 -29.56
CA ILE A 278 19.24 21.90 -28.83
C ILE A 278 20.15 23.01 -28.30
N ALA A 279 20.16 23.22 -26.98
CA ALA A 279 20.93 24.28 -26.34
C ALA A 279 22.43 24.20 -26.68
N ALA A 280 22.99 22.99 -26.82
CA ALA A 280 24.38 22.79 -27.23
C ALA A 280 24.72 23.28 -28.65
N GLU A 281 23.74 23.53 -29.52
CA GLU A 281 23.96 24.12 -30.87
C GLU A 281 23.93 25.65 -30.83
N ILE A 282 23.17 26.24 -29.90
CA ILE A 282 22.91 27.69 -29.84
C ILE A 282 23.84 28.37 -28.85
N GLU A 283 24.12 27.71 -27.73
CA GLU A 283 24.88 28.24 -26.62
C GLU A 283 26.28 27.60 -26.57
N SER A 284 27.29 28.40 -26.22
CA SER A 284 28.65 27.89 -26.09
C SER A 284 28.81 27.11 -24.80
N ALA A 285 29.19 25.83 -24.90
CA ALA A 285 29.51 25.02 -23.72
C ALA A 285 30.74 25.54 -22.92
N ALA A 286 31.48 26.51 -23.45
CA ALA A 286 32.54 27.22 -22.74
C ALA A 286 32.02 28.33 -21.81
N ASP A 287 30.77 28.79 -21.98
CA ASP A 287 30.13 29.75 -21.09
C ASP A 287 29.54 29.05 -19.86
N PRO A 288 30.06 29.28 -18.63
CA PRO A 288 29.58 28.62 -17.42
C PRO A 288 28.09 28.86 -17.10
N LYS A 289 27.50 29.93 -17.63
CA LYS A 289 26.09 30.28 -17.42
C LYS A 289 25.15 29.64 -18.45
N SER A 290 25.70 29.01 -19.49
CA SER A 290 24.89 28.36 -20.53
C SER A 290 24.30 27.03 -20.07
N LEU A 291 23.15 26.67 -20.63
CA LEU A 291 22.57 25.33 -20.50
C LEU A 291 23.46 24.28 -21.17
N ALA A 292 24.13 24.62 -22.27
CA ALA A 292 25.11 23.76 -22.92
C ALA A 292 26.22 23.33 -21.95
N HIS A 293 26.72 24.26 -21.13
CA HIS A 293 27.70 23.97 -20.09
C HIS A 293 27.10 23.12 -18.96
N ALA A 294 25.87 23.42 -18.52
CA ALA A 294 25.20 22.62 -17.49
C ALA A 294 25.05 21.15 -17.92
N TYR A 295 24.59 20.89 -19.14
CA TYR A 295 24.51 19.53 -19.70
C TYR A 295 25.89 18.89 -19.92
N LEU A 296 26.92 19.67 -20.28
CA LEU A 296 28.28 19.16 -20.42
C LEU A 296 28.83 18.64 -19.09
N ARG A 297 28.56 19.33 -17.98
CA ARG A 297 28.91 18.86 -16.61
C ARG A 297 28.20 17.54 -16.30
N PHE A 298 26.90 17.46 -16.56
CA PHE A 298 26.15 16.22 -16.35
C PHE A 298 26.67 15.04 -17.20
N VAL A 299 27.03 15.27 -18.46
CA VAL A 299 27.67 14.26 -19.34
C VAL A 299 28.97 13.73 -18.73
N GLN A 300 29.72 14.54 -17.97
CA GLN A 300 30.92 14.07 -17.27
C GLN A 300 30.56 13.13 -16.11
N CYS A 301 29.47 13.40 -15.40
CA CYS A 301 28.96 12.53 -14.33
C CYS A 301 28.49 11.17 -14.89
N LEU A 302 27.74 11.16 -16.01
CA LEU A 302 27.22 9.94 -16.62
C LEU A 302 28.29 8.92 -17.04
N ARG A 303 29.53 9.35 -17.22
CA ARG A 303 30.67 8.46 -17.53
C ARG A 303 31.10 7.59 -16.35
N ARG A 304 30.73 7.96 -15.12
CA ARG A 304 31.00 7.17 -13.92
C ARG A 304 30.05 5.99 -13.81
N GLN A 305 30.39 4.97 -13.02
CA GLN A 305 29.50 3.83 -12.82
C GLN A 305 28.36 4.19 -11.86
N SER A 306 28.67 4.98 -10.83
CA SER A 306 27.73 5.51 -9.84
C SER A 306 27.84 7.03 -9.71
N PRO A 307 26.76 7.75 -9.34
CA PRO A 307 26.86 9.15 -8.93
C PRO A 307 27.81 9.35 -7.73
N LEU A 308 27.99 8.32 -6.89
CA LEU A 308 28.89 8.35 -5.72
C LEU A 308 30.39 8.30 -6.09
N ASP A 309 30.72 7.95 -7.33
CA ASP A 309 32.11 7.92 -7.82
C ASP A 309 32.62 9.31 -8.26
N VAL A 310 31.77 10.33 -8.15
CA VAL A 310 32.13 11.73 -8.44
C VAL A 310 32.82 12.32 -7.22
N GLY A 311 34.13 12.05 -7.05
CA GLY A 311 34.93 12.56 -5.93
C GLY A 311 35.33 14.05 -6.03
N GLU A 312 35.87 14.63 -4.94
CA GLU A 312 36.39 16.02 -4.88
C GLU A 312 37.42 16.37 -5.97
N ALA A 313 38.10 15.36 -6.54
CA ALA A 313 39.05 15.51 -7.64
C ALA A 313 38.40 15.85 -9.00
N ALA A 314 37.07 15.93 -9.08
CA ALA A 314 36.33 16.32 -10.29
C ALA A 314 36.23 17.84 -10.50
N ARG A 315 37.18 18.65 -9.99
CA ARG A 315 37.42 19.99 -10.56
C ARG A 315 37.95 19.79 -11.99
N PRO A 316 37.39 20.43 -13.01
CA PRO A 316 37.84 20.24 -14.40
C PRO A 316 39.27 20.76 -14.56
N SER A 317 40.25 19.86 -14.42
CA SER A 317 41.64 20.06 -14.82
C SER A 317 41.80 19.60 -16.27
N SER A 318 41.21 20.33 -17.23
CA SER A 318 41.60 20.17 -18.63
C SER A 318 42.16 21.48 -19.16
N ARG A 319 43.31 21.37 -19.83
CA ARG A 319 44.04 22.40 -20.58
C ARG A 319 43.13 23.36 -21.37
N ASP A 320 41.95 22.91 -21.77
CA ASP A 320 40.95 23.68 -22.52
C ASP A 320 40.41 24.89 -21.74
N LEU A 321 40.29 24.77 -20.41
CA LEU A 321 39.86 25.86 -19.54
C LEU A 321 40.92 26.97 -19.46
N TRP A 322 42.20 26.60 -19.44
CA TRP A 322 43.32 27.55 -19.43
C TRP A 322 43.52 28.21 -20.80
N ALA A 323 43.35 27.48 -21.90
CA ALA A 323 43.42 28.03 -23.25
C ALA A 323 42.33 29.09 -23.52
N ALA A 324 41.12 28.90 -22.97
CA ALA A 324 40.02 29.87 -23.07
C ALA A 324 40.26 31.13 -22.20
N ILE A 325 40.97 30.99 -21.08
CA ILE A 325 41.34 32.10 -20.18
C ILE A 325 42.49 32.92 -20.78
N GLU A 326 43.49 32.28 -21.40
CA GLU A 326 44.57 32.96 -22.12
C GLU A 326 44.07 33.70 -23.36
N ALA A 327 43.09 33.13 -24.08
CA ALA A 327 42.41 33.80 -25.19
C ALA A 327 41.65 35.07 -24.77
N ARG A 328 41.23 35.18 -23.50
CA ARG A 328 40.61 36.39 -22.93
C ARG A 328 41.62 37.43 -22.44
N ARG A 329 42.78 37.01 -21.91
CA ARG A 329 43.84 37.94 -21.46
C ARG A 329 44.48 38.74 -22.61
N GLY A 330 44.41 38.24 -23.85
CA GLY A 330 44.90 38.95 -25.04
C GLY A 330 44.00 40.07 -25.56
N ARG A 331 42.80 40.29 -24.99
CA ARG A 331 41.82 41.28 -25.48
C ARG A 331 41.17 42.05 -24.33
N SER A 332 41.95 42.81 -23.56
CA SER A 332 41.42 43.86 -22.67
C SER A 332 42.51 44.89 -22.41
N GLY A 333 42.53 45.97 -23.18
CA GLY A 333 43.21 47.20 -22.80
C GLY A 333 42.45 47.91 -21.65
N PRO A 334 43.08 48.87 -20.96
CA PRO A 334 42.51 49.48 -19.77
C PRO A 334 41.52 50.58 -20.19
N ASP A 335 40.22 50.30 -20.10
CA ASP A 335 39.19 51.30 -19.77
C ASP A 335 37.79 50.65 -19.77
N SER A 336 37.21 50.48 -18.59
CA SER A 336 35.78 50.67 -18.28
C SER A 336 35.42 50.02 -16.93
N SER A 337 35.28 50.86 -15.91
CA SER A 337 34.65 50.51 -14.63
C SER A 337 33.15 50.82 -14.68
N PRO A 338 32.26 50.03 -14.04
CA PRO A 338 30.84 50.37 -13.90
C PRO A 338 30.56 51.19 -12.62
N PRO A 339 29.51 52.04 -12.60
CA PRO A 339 29.17 52.92 -11.47
C PRO A 339 28.21 52.26 -10.44
N PRO A 340 28.03 52.87 -9.24
CA PRO A 340 27.37 52.24 -8.10
C PRO A 340 25.84 52.46 -8.05
N SER A 341 25.19 51.62 -7.26
CA SER A 341 23.74 51.48 -7.05
C SER A 341 23.09 52.66 -6.30
N SER A 342 21.92 53.10 -6.78
CA SER A 342 21.03 54.05 -6.10
C SER A 342 19.84 53.33 -5.45
N ARG A 343 19.69 53.53 -4.14
CA ARG A 343 18.49 53.29 -3.33
C ARG A 343 17.31 54.10 -3.88
N LEU A 344 16.10 53.54 -3.86
CA LEU A 344 14.86 54.33 -3.78
C LEU A 344 13.77 53.58 -2.99
N VAL A 345 13.08 54.39 -2.20
CA VAL A 345 12.03 54.13 -1.20
C VAL A 345 10.72 53.71 -1.87
N VAL A 346 9.94 52.82 -1.23
CA VAL A 346 8.54 52.57 -1.62
C VAL A 346 7.62 53.10 -0.53
N GLU A 347 6.77 54.05 -0.93
CA GLU A 347 5.71 54.68 -0.14
C GLU A 347 4.52 53.74 0.09
N ASP A 348 3.91 53.92 1.25
CA ASP A 348 2.65 53.36 1.70
C ASP A 348 1.47 53.94 0.90
N ARG A 349 0.62 53.08 0.30
CA ARG A 349 -0.69 53.45 -0.22
C ARG A 349 -1.71 52.39 0.14
N GLY A 350 -2.63 52.78 1.03
CA GLY A 350 -3.76 51.97 1.45
C GLY A 350 -4.71 51.62 0.31
N SER A 351 -5.22 50.40 0.37
CA SER A 351 -6.48 49.97 -0.28
C SER A 351 -7.05 48.81 0.53
N SER A 352 -8.12 49.07 1.28
CA SER A 352 -8.86 48.05 2.02
C SER A 352 -9.55 47.06 1.06
N PRO A 353 -9.66 45.76 1.40
CA PRO A 353 -10.47 44.81 0.63
C PRO A 353 -11.98 44.99 0.96
N PRO A 354 -12.90 44.55 0.07
CA PRO A 354 -14.32 44.71 0.27
C PRO A 354 -14.82 43.82 1.41
N SER A 355 -15.55 44.43 2.34
CA SER A 355 -16.27 43.77 3.43
C SER A 355 -17.42 42.92 2.88
N GLY A 356 -17.24 41.60 2.85
CA GLY A 356 -18.35 40.66 2.74
C GLY A 356 -19.12 40.60 4.06
N ASN A 357 -20.45 40.57 3.97
CA ASN A 357 -21.39 40.55 5.09
C ASN A 357 -21.01 39.51 6.17
N LEU A 358 -20.55 39.98 7.33
CA LEU A 358 -20.43 39.18 8.55
C LEU A 358 -21.79 39.15 9.28
N PRO A 359 -22.24 37.98 9.79
CA PRO A 359 -23.45 37.86 10.61
C PRO A 359 -23.41 38.72 11.87
N GLN A 360 -24.58 39.15 12.36
CA GLN A 360 -24.72 40.01 13.55
C GLN A 360 -24.12 39.42 14.85
N SER A 361 -23.95 38.09 14.95
CA SER A 361 -23.35 37.40 16.10
C SER A 361 -21.89 37.81 16.37
N VAL A 362 -21.13 38.15 15.32
CA VAL A 362 -19.69 38.47 15.40
C VAL A 362 -19.42 39.89 15.89
N ARG A 363 -20.43 40.77 15.92
CA ARG A 363 -20.27 42.18 16.34
C ARG A 363 -20.30 42.41 17.85
N LEU A 364 -20.57 41.37 18.65
CA LEU A 364 -20.83 41.48 20.09
C LEU A 364 -19.72 40.91 21.00
N ILE A 365 -18.60 40.45 20.45
CA ILE A 365 -17.46 39.94 21.22
C ILE A 365 -16.25 40.86 20.97
N GLU A 366 -16.21 41.99 21.66
CA GLU A 366 -15.00 42.82 21.75
C GLU A 366 -14.07 42.23 22.81
N GLY A 367 -12.84 41.85 22.42
CA GLY A 367 -11.73 41.68 23.37
C GLY A 367 -10.72 40.56 23.10
N ASP A 368 -11.15 39.37 22.66
CA ASP A 368 -10.25 38.21 22.53
C ASP A 368 -10.21 37.65 21.09
N PRO A 369 -9.05 37.76 20.39
CA PRO A 369 -8.83 37.17 19.07
C PRO A 369 -9.11 35.66 19.02
N PHE A 370 -8.81 34.92 20.09
CA PHE A 370 -9.01 33.48 20.16
C PHE A 370 -10.50 33.12 20.28
N ALA A 371 -11.25 33.79 21.17
CA ALA A 371 -12.71 33.64 21.28
C ALA A 371 -13.43 33.93 19.95
N ARG A 372 -12.98 34.96 19.22
CA ARG A 372 -13.53 35.28 17.90
C ARG A 372 -13.29 34.16 16.88
N ALA A 373 -12.09 33.56 16.88
CA ALA A 373 -11.78 32.43 16.02
C ALA A 373 -12.60 31.17 16.39
N ALA A 374 -12.84 30.93 17.68
CA ALA A 374 -13.65 29.81 18.16
C ALA A 374 -15.13 29.92 17.74
N VAL A 375 -15.71 31.12 17.77
CA VAL A 375 -17.08 31.34 17.28
C VAL A 375 -17.20 31.06 15.78
N LEU A 376 -16.24 31.51 14.97
CA LEU A 376 -16.21 31.21 13.53
C LEU A 376 -16.11 29.71 13.24
N ARG A 377 -15.37 28.95 14.07
CA ARG A 377 -15.30 27.49 14.01
C ARG A 377 -16.64 26.85 14.36
N ALA A 378 -17.30 27.30 15.43
CA ALA A 378 -18.61 26.80 15.85
C ALA A 378 -19.74 27.09 14.83
N GLU A 379 -19.65 28.20 14.11
CA GLU A 379 -20.58 28.56 13.02
C GLU A 379 -20.30 27.78 11.70
N GLY A 380 -19.28 26.91 11.67
CA GLY A 380 -18.92 26.11 10.49
C GLY A 380 -18.16 26.88 9.40
N ASN A 381 -17.72 28.11 9.67
CA ASN A 381 -16.94 28.92 8.73
C ASN A 381 -15.43 28.60 8.83
N PHE A 382 -15.08 27.37 8.42
CA PHE A 382 -13.73 26.82 8.61
C PHE A 382 -12.63 27.66 7.96
N ARG A 383 -12.89 28.29 6.81
CA ARG A 383 -11.90 29.12 6.10
C ARG A 383 -11.55 30.39 6.88
N ALA A 384 -12.56 31.06 7.44
CA ALA A 384 -12.35 32.27 8.24
C ALA A 384 -11.71 31.95 9.60
N ALA A 385 -12.17 30.87 10.25
CA ALA A 385 -11.59 30.40 11.51
C ALA A 385 -10.10 30.01 11.35
N ARG A 386 -9.74 29.26 10.28
CA ARG A 386 -8.35 28.90 9.98
C ARG A 386 -7.45 30.13 9.83
N LYS A 387 -7.92 31.15 9.11
CA LYS A 387 -7.18 32.40 8.94
C LYS A 387 -6.93 33.09 10.29
N ALA A 388 -7.95 33.18 11.14
CA ALA A 388 -7.84 33.81 12.45
C ALA A 388 -6.87 33.07 13.39
N TYR A 389 -6.92 31.74 13.45
CA TYR A 389 -5.96 30.96 14.26
C TYR A 389 -4.52 31.06 13.74
N LEU A 390 -4.32 31.10 12.40
CA LEU A 390 -3.00 31.32 11.82
C LEU A 390 -2.42 32.69 12.17
N GLU A 391 -3.25 33.73 12.24
CA GLU A 391 -2.82 35.07 12.67
C GLU A 391 -2.36 35.08 14.14
N ILE A 392 -3.05 34.36 15.03
CA ILE A 392 -2.64 34.18 16.44
C ILE A 392 -1.32 33.41 16.51
N ALA A 393 -1.20 32.29 15.79
CA ALA A 393 0.01 31.47 15.78
C ALA A 393 1.23 32.16 15.13
N ARG A 394 1.01 33.10 14.19
CA ARG A 394 2.07 33.86 13.50
C ARG A 394 2.41 35.20 14.15
N GLY A 395 1.45 35.80 14.87
CA GLY A 395 1.62 37.12 15.49
C GLY A 395 2.71 37.17 16.57
N GLU A 396 3.15 36.01 17.06
CA GLU A 396 4.04 35.89 18.22
C GLU A 396 5.43 35.33 17.89
N ILE A 397 5.89 35.47 16.64
CA ILE A 397 7.23 35.03 16.18
C ILE A 397 8.38 35.89 16.79
N ARG A 398 8.13 36.69 17.83
CA ARG A 398 9.17 37.47 18.54
C ARG A 398 9.72 36.81 19.80
N ASP A 399 9.04 35.80 20.35
CA ASP A 399 9.55 34.98 21.45
C ASP A 399 9.89 33.58 20.91
N GLU A 400 11.15 33.16 21.03
CA GLU A 400 11.70 31.95 20.37
C GLU A 400 10.99 30.63 20.74
N GLY A 401 10.06 30.62 21.70
CA GLY A 401 9.29 29.45 22.12
C GLY A 401 7.76 29.50 21.95
N GLY A 402 7.14 30.65 21.61
CA GLY A 402 5.68 30.84 21.52
C GLY A 402 4.91 30.89 22.88
N SER A 403 3.73 31.51 22.91
CA SER A 403 2.89 31.68 24.11
C SER A 403 1.83 30.57 24.31
N ARG A 404 1.09 30.64 25.43
CA ARG A 404 -0.12 29.84 25.71
C ARG A 404 -1.17 29.93 24.60
N ASP A 405 -1.35 31.11 24.01
CA ASP A 405 -2.35 31.33 22.96
C ASP A 405 -1.89 30.78 21.62
N ALA A 406 -0.58 30.81 21.33
CA ALA A 406 0.00 30.13 20.18
C ALA A 406 -0.16 28.59 20.27
N ALA A 407 0.05 28.00 21.45
CA ALA A 407 -0.17 26.56 21.68
C ALA A 407 -1.63 26.16 21.44
N ARG A 408 -2.59 26.95 21.95
CA ARG A 408 -4.02 26.75 21.74
C ARG A 408 -4.43 26.93 20.28
N ALA A 409 -3.90 27.94 19.60
CA ALA A 409 -4.22 28.22 18.20
C ALA A 409 -3.72 27.11 17.27
N LEU A 410 -2.51 26.60 17.48
CA LEU A 410 -1.98 25.45 16.72
C LEU A 410 -2.78 24.17 16.97
N LEU A 411 -3.18 23.90 18.22
CA LEU A 411 -4.06 22.78 18.54
C LEU A 411 -5.42 22.91 17.81
N ALA A 412 -6.00 24.12 17.80
CA ALA A 412 -7.27 24.39 17.12
C ALA A 412 -7.17 24.31 15.58
N LEU A 413 -6.00 24.64 15.00
CA LEU A 413 -5.73 24.44 13.56
C LEU A 413 -5.68 22.95 13.20
N GLY A 414 -5.08 22.13 14.05
CA GLY A 414 -5.10 20.67 13.91
C GLY A 414 -6.52 20.11 13.97
N ASP A 415 -7.34 20.57 14.92
CA ASP A 415 -8.73 20.15 15.01
C ASP A 415 -9.55 20.54 13.77
N LEU A 416 -9.38 21.78 13.30
CA LEU A 416 -10.09 22.30 12.14
C LEU A 416 -9.72 21.55 10.86
N SER A 417 -8.48 21.08 10.76
CA SER A 417 -8.04 20.22 9.65
C SER A 417 -8.79 18.87 9.66
N ILE A 418 -9.01 18.26 10.83
CA ILE A 418 -9.84 17.05 10.95
C ILE A 418 -11.31 17.35 10.61
N GLU A 419 -11.87 18.42 11.16
CA GLU A 419 -13.29 18.80 11.00
C GLU A 419 -13.63 19.15 9.54
N SER A 420 -12.68 19.74 8.81
CA SER A 420 -12.84 20.09 7.38
C SER A 420 -12.53 18.93 6.42
N GLY A 421 -12.11 17.76 6.93
CA GLY A 421 -11.73 16.61 6.11
C GLY A 421 -10.37 16.76 5.43
N ASP A 422 -9.55 17.73 5.86
CA ASP A 422 -8.19 17.91 5.39
C ASP A 422 -7.29 16.76 5.88
N THR A 423 -6.25 16.47 5.12
CA THR A 423 -5.42 15.28 5.31
C THR A 423 -4.14 15.53 6.11
N SER A 424 -3.91 16.75 6.57
CA SER A 424 -2.70 17.16 7.29
C SER A 424 -2.81 17.05 8.81
N VAL A 425 -1.72 16.62 9.47
CA VAL A 425 -1.50 16.68 10.93
C VAL A 425 -0.31 17.57 11.30
N SER A 426 0.19 18.37 10.36
CA SER A 426 1.38 19.21 10.55
C SER A 426 1.26 20.12 11.78
N ASP A 427 0.06 20.62 12.07
CA ASP A 427 -0.18 21.55 13.17
C ASP A 427 -0.03 20.87 14.54
N TYR A 428 -0.45 19.61 14.69
CA TYR A 428 -0.21 18.84 15.93
C TYR A 428 1.28 18.53 16.13
N GLY A 429 1.96 18.16 15.06
CA GLY A 429 3.42 17.95 15.08
C GLY A 429 4.16 19.20 15.54
N GLU A 430 3.69 20.39 15.12
CA GLU A 430 4.28 21.66 15.53
C GLU A 430 4.01 22.00 17.01
N VAL A 431 2.82 21.64 17.56
CA VAL A 431 2.56 21.75 19.00
C VAL A 431 3.55 20.90 19.79
N ILE A 432 3.69 19.61 19.43
CA ILE A 432 4.60 18.69 20.12
C ILE A 432 6.03 19.21 20.04
N ARG A 433 6.50 19.60 18.85
CA ARG A 433 7.87 20.07 18.63
C ARG A 433 8.21 21.33 19.44
N ARG A 434 7.31 22.31 19.51
CA ARG A 434 7.56 23.59 20.20
C ARG A 434 7.37 23.52 21.71
N PHE A 435 6.37 22.79 22.18
CA PHE A 435 5.92 22.89 23.57
C PHE A 435 6.26 21.66 24.44
N PHE A 436 6.62 20.49 23.87
CA PHE A 436 7.03 19.32 24.66
C PHE A 436 8.25 19.57 25.57
N PRO A 437 9.33 20.27 25.12
CA PRO A 437 10.46 20.59 25.99
C PRO A 437 10.10 21.55 27.14
N ARG A 438 9.04 22.34 26.95
CA ARG A 438 8.58 23.43 27.84
C ARG A 438 7.35 23.04 28.66
N ARG A 439 6.90 21.79 28.61
CA ARG A 439 5.61 21.35 29.18
C ARG A 439 5.46 21.57 30.69
N PHE A 440 6.56 21.73 31.41
CA PHE A 440 6.57 22.02 32.85
C PHE A 440 6.53 23.52 33.19
N GLU A 441 6.65 24.40 32.19
CA GLU A 441 6.62 25.85 32.40
C GLU A 441 5.19 26.38 32.63
N ASP A 442 4.20 25.77 31.96
CA ASP A 442 2.80 26.19 31.98
C ASP A 442 1.88 24.95 31.82
N PRO A 443 0.85 24.75 32.67
CA PRO A 443 -0.09 23.63 32.56
C PRO A 443 -0.79 23.53 31.20
N GLU A 444 -0.96 24.65 30.50
CA GLU A 444 -1.55 24.67 29.17
C GLU A 444 -0.63 24.12 28.10
N PHE A 445 0.69 24.18 28.28
CA PHE A 445 1.62 23.49 27.39
C PHE A 445 1.51 21.98 27.55
N LEU A 446 1.46 21.48 28.79
CA LEU A 446 1.20 20.06 29.05
C LEU A 446 -0.13 19.61 28.44
N THR A 447 -1.18 20.43 28.59
CA THR A 447 -2.50 20.17 28.01
C THR A 447 -2.47 20.14 26.49
N ALA A 448 -1.86 21.13 25.84
CA ALA A 448 -1.78 21.19 24.38
C ALA A 448 -0.98 20.02 23.80
N VAL A 449 0.15 19.66 24.42
CA VAL A 449 1.01 18.55 23.97
C VAL A 449 0.34 17.20 24.18
N LEU A 450 -0.34 16.99 25.32
CA LEU A 450 -1.11 15.77 25.57
C LEU A 450 -2.21 15.59 24.53
N LEU A 451 -3.03 16.62 24.31
CA LEU A 451 -4.14 16.57 23.36
C LEU A 451 -3.65 16.45 21.91
N ALA A 452 -2.57 17.14 21.53
CA ALA A 452 -1.96 16.98 20.22
C ALA A 452 -1.47 15.55 20.00
N SER A 453 -0.79 14.95 20.99
CA SER A 453 -0.30 13.57 20.92
C SER A 453 -1.44 12.56 20.81
N TYR A 454 -2.47 12.71 21.64
CA TYR A 454 -3.66 11.86 21.61
C TYR A 454 -4.39 11.96 20.27
N ARG A 455 -4.68 13.17 19.79
CA ARG A 455 -5.42 13.40 18.53
C ARG A 455 -4.64 12.97 17.31
N GLN A 456 -3.33 13.24 17.27
CA GLN A 456 -2.44 12.78 16.22
C GLN A 456 -2.33 11.25 16.21
N GLY A 457 -2.22 10.62 17.39
CA GLY A 457 -2.23 9.16 17.54
C GLY A 457 -3.51 8.52 17.02
N LYS A 458 -4.69 9.05 17.40
CA LYS A 458 -5.99 8.62 16.87
C LYS A 458 -6.07 8.82 15.35
N PHE A 459 -5.62 9.97 14.84
CA PHE A 459 -5.60 10.22 13.40
C PHE A 459 -4.74 9.20 12.62
N HIS A 460 -3.53 8.90 13.11
CA HIS A 460 -2.67 7.87 12.52
C HIS A 460 -3.31 6.47 12.59
N ALA A 461 -3.95 6.13 13.71
CA ALA A 461 -4.68 4.87 13.85
C ALA A 461 -5.82 4.76 12.82
N GLY A 462 -6.56 5.85 12.57
CA GLY A 462 -7.62 5.90 11.55
C GLY A 462 -7.12 5.74 10.11
N ARG A 463 -5.82 5.97 9.88
CA ARG A 463 -5.12 5.74 8.61
C ARG A 463 -4.34 4.44 8.54
N GLU A 464 -4.47 3.62 9.57
CA GLU A 464 -3.73 2.36 9.69
C GLU A 464 -2.20 2.53 9.77
N ALA A 465 -1.73 3.71 10.17
CA ALA A 465 -0.32 3.98 10.45
C ALA A 465 0.02 3.54 11.89
N TRP A 466 -0.10 2.25 12.18
CA TRP A 466 -0.12 1.67 13.53
C TRP A 466 1.13 1.99 14.36
N ALA A 467 2.31 2.00 13.74
CA ALA A 467 3.56 2.31 14.44
C ALA A 467 3.60 3.76 14.94
N GLU A 468 3.26 4.72 14.07
CA GLU A 468 3.16 6.13 14.46
C GLU A 468 2.02 6.36 15.46
N ALA A 469 0.90 5.66 15.28
CA ALA A 469 -0.21 5.70 16.23
C ALA A 469 0.23 5.25 17.63
N CYS A 470 0.89 4.09 17.75
CA CYS A 470 1.41 3.58 19.03
C CYS A 470 2.39 4.56 19.69
N LYS A 471 3.30 5.16 18.91
CA LYS A 471 4.25 6.15 19.42
C LYS A 471 3.54 7.36 20.05
N HIS A 472 2.58 7.95 19.32
CA HIS A 472 1.86 9.12 19.78
C HIS A 472 0.87 8.82 20.91
N LEU A 473 0.18 7.68 20.88
CA LEU A 473 -0.73 7.25 21.93
C LEU A 473 0.02 6.85 23.21
N GLY A 474 1.16 6.17 23.10
CA GLY A 474 2.03 5.86 24.24
C GLY A 474 2.52 7.13 24.92
N MET A 475 2.99 8.11 24.14
CA MET A 475 3.36 9.43 24.66
C MET A 475 2.17 10.13 25.35
N ALA A 476 0.96 10.05 24.79
CA ALA A 476 -0.23 10.63 25.41
C ALA A 476 -0.57 9.98 26.77
N LEU A 477 -0.36 8.68 26.92
CA LEU A 477 -0.57 7.96 28.19
C LEU A 477 0.45 8.37 29.25
N GLU A 478 1.73 8.48 28.89
CA GLU A 478 2.77 8.98 29.78
C GLU A 478 2.47 10.41 30.25
N LEU A 479 2.12 11.30 29.31
CA LEU A 479 1.74 12.69 29.61
C LEU A 479 0.47 12.79 30.47
N ALA A 480 -0.47 11.84 30.33
CA ALA A 480 -1.66 11.79 31.16
C ALA A 480 -1.33 11.44 32.62
N GLU A 481 -0.39 10.53 32.86
CA GLU A 481 0.12 10.26 34.21
C GLU A 481 0.88 11.46 34.77
N GLU A 482 1.70 12.15 33.97
CA GLU A 482 2.36 13.40 34.37
C GLU A 482 1.31 14.45 34.79
N MET A 483 0.22 14.61 34.03
CA MET A 483 -0.84 15.57 34.34
C MET A 483 -1.58 15.21 35.64
N ARG A 484 -1.84 13.92 35.91
CA ARG A 484 -2.48 13.50 37.18
C ARG A 484 -1.71 13.96 38.42
N LEU A 485 -0.38 14.04 38.34
CA LEU A 485 0.45 14.54 39.44
C LEU A 485 0.26 16.04 39.71
N THR A 486 -0.16 16.80 38.70
CA THR A 486 -0.40 18.25 38.78
C THR A 486 -1.86 18.61 39.10
N GLY A 487 -2.78 17.65 38.93
CA GLY A 487 -4.22 17.78 39.15
C GLY A 487 -4.99 17.08 38.02
N GLU A 488 -6.07 16.36 38.34
CA GLU A 488 -6.84 15.60 37.34
C GLU A 488 -8.02 16.43 36.81
N PRO A 489 -7.95 17.00 35.59
CA PRO A 489 -9.09 17.69 35.02
C PRO A 489 -10.20 16.67 34.65
N PRO A 490 -11.48 17.10 34.64
CA PRO A 490 -12.62 16.19 34.49
C PRO A 490 -12.63 15.31 33.22
N TRP A 491 -11.98 15.77 32.15
CA TRP A 491 -11.89 15.06 30.87
C TRP A 491 -10.68 14.11 30.78
N LEU A 492 -9.67 14.23 31.67
CA LEU A 492 -8.41 13.47 31.55
C LEU A 492 -8.63 11.97 31.63
N ARG A 493 -9.51 11.55 32.55
CA ARG A 493 -9.86 10.14 32.76
C ARG A 493 -10.52 9.52 31.53
N ALA A 494 -11.33 10.28 30.79
CA ALA A 494 -11.96 9.85 29.55
C ALA A 494 -10.93 9.73 28.41
N VAL A 495 -10.07 10.74 28.25
CA VAL A 495 -8.97 10.72 27.27
C VAL A 495 -8.02 9.56 27.54
N HIS A 496 -7.63 9.33 28.80
CA HIS A 496 -6.77 8.21 29.19
C HIS A 496 -7.41 6.85 28.85
N ALA A 497 -8.70 6.66 29.15
CA ALA A 497 -9.41 5.43 28.85
C ALA A 497 -9.46 5.15 27.33
N ASP A 498 -9.81 6.15 26.51
CA ASP A 498 -9.85 5.98 25.05
C ASP A 498 -8.46 5.84 24.42
N ALA A 499 -7.46 6.60 24.89
CA ALA A 499 -6.08 6.48 24.44
C ALA A 499 -5.51 5.09 24.73
N ALA A 500 -5.75 4.55 25.93
CA ALA A 500 -5.31 3.22 26.32
C ALA A 500 -6.00 2.14 25.48
N HIS A 501 -7.30 2.24 25.26
CA HIS A 501 -8.02 1.33 24.39
C HIS A 501 -7.49 1.37 22.94
N ALA A 502 -7.33 2.57 22.37
CA ALA A 502 -6.81 2.76 21.01
C ALA A 502 -5.37 2.25 20.87
N ALA A 503 -4.51 2.48 21.87
CA ALA A 503 -3.14 1.96 21.90
C ALA A 503 -3.14 0.42 21.93
N GLY A 504 -4.02 -0.19 22.72
CA GLY A 504 -4.23 -1.63 22.78
C GLY A 504 -4.57 -2.22 21.39
N VAL A 505 -5.53 -1.61 20.68
CA VAL A 505 -5.89 -2.01 19.31
C VAL A 505 -4.69 -1.86 18.35
N CYS A 506 -3.98 -0.73 18.39
CA CYS A 506 -2.79 -0.53 17.53
C CYS A 506 -1.70 -1.57 17.81
N CYS A 507 -1.47 -1.93 19.08
CA CYS A 507 -0.54 -2.98 19.46
C CYS A 507 -0.98 -4.36 18.95
N GLN A 508 -2.28 -4.69 18.97
CA GLN A 508 -2.78 -5.95 18.39
C GLN A 508 -2.47 -6.07 16.91
N GLU A 509 -2.61 -4.98 16.17
CA GLU A 509 -2.33 -4.90 14.73
C GLU A 509 -0.83 -5.08 14.42
N LEU A 510 0.04 -4.53 15.27
CA LEU A 510 1.48 -4.76 15.21
C LEU A 510 1.89 -6.15 15.72
N GLY A 511 0.97 -6.90 16.35
CA GLY A 511 1.23 -8.20 16.96
C GLY A 511 1.93 -8.15 18.33
N TRP A 512 1.92 -6.99 18.99
CA TRP A 512 2.43 -6.80 20.35
C TRP A 512 1.36 -7.15 21.37
N ASP A 513 0.92 -8.41 21.38
CA ASP A 513 -0.27 -8.84 22.13
C ASP A 513 -0.14 -8.68 23.66
N ASP A 514 1.07 -8.82 24.21
CA ASP A 514 1.34 -8.60 25.64
C ASP A 514 1.20 -7.11 26.01
N THR A 515 1.81 -6.24 25.20
CA THR A 515 1.67 -4.78 25.33
C THR A 515 0.22 -4.35 25.12
N ALA A 516 -0.51 -4.98 24.20
CA ALA A 516 -1.92 -4.72 23.99
C ALA A 516 -2.76 -5.08 25.22
N ALA A 517 -2.54 -6.25 25.82
CA ALA A 517 -3.24 -6.68 27.03
C ALA A 517 -3.01 -5.71 28.21
N ASN A 518 -1.81 -5.16 28.34
CA ASN A 518 -1.50 -4.14 29.35
C ASN A 518 -2.30 -2.85 29.10
N HIS A 519 -2.33 -2.35 27.86
CA HIS A 519 -3.11 -1.18 27.50
C HIS A 519 -4.62 -1.37 27.70
N PHE A 520 -5.17 -2.54 27.37
CA PHE A 520 -6.58 -2.85 27.67
C PHE A 520 -6.85 -2.90 29.18
N SER A 521 -5.91 -3.43 29.96
CA SER A 521 -6.01 -3.43 31.42
C SER A 521 -6.01 -2.00 31.98
N MET A 522 -5.18 -1.10 31.43
CA MET A 522 -5.19 0.33 31.77
C MET A 522 -6.53 1.00 31.42
N ALA A 523 -7.11 0.68 30.26
CA ALA A 523 -8.42 1.19 29.84
C ALA A 523 -9.54 0.73 30.79
N CYS A 524 -9.56 -0.55 31.16
CA CYS A 524 -10.51 -1.08 32.15
C CYS A 524 -10.32 -0.44 33.53
N ALA A 525 -9.08 -0.26 33.98
CA ALA A 525 -8.78 0.38 35.26
C ALA A 525 -9.30 1.82 35.32
N ALA A 526 -9.23 2.56 34.21
CA ALA A 526 -9.77 3.91 34.12
C ALA A 526 -11.31 3.95 34.31
N GLY A 527 -12.04 2.87 34.04
CA GLY A 527 -13.50 2.78 34.25
C GLY A 527 -13.93 2.41 35.67
N VAL A 528 -13.02 1.96 36.54
CA VAL A 528 -13.37 1.42 37.88
C VAL A 528 -14.02 2.50 38.76
N GLY A 529 -15.23 2.22 39.25
CA GLY A 529 -15.98 3.12 40.13
C GLY A 529 -16.75 4.23 39.41
N VAL A 530 -16.82 4.21 38.07
CA VAL A 530 -17.57 5.19 37.26
C VAL A 530 -18.75 4.50 36.56
N THR A 531 -19.93 5.11 36.56
CA THR A 531 -21.18 4.49 36.09
C THR A 531 -21.60 4.89 34.67
N GLY A 532 -20.80 5.71 33.99
CA GLY A 532 -21.08 6.28 32.66
C GLY A 532 -21.13 5.27 31.51
N SER A 533 -21.91 5.58 30.48
CA SER A 533 -22.17 4.67 29.35
C SER A 533 -20.93 4.45 28.48
N GLY A 534 -20.14 5.51 28.24
CA GLY A 534 -18.87 5.42 27.51
C GLY A 534 -17.85 4.51 28.20
N TYR A 535 -17.72 4.61 29.53
CA TYR A 535 -16.80 3.77 30.30
C TYR A 535 -17.15 2.29 30.24
N ARG A 536 -18.45 1.94 30.33
CA ARG A 536 -18.91 0.55 30.18
C ARG A 536 -18.60 0.00 28.79
N ALA A 537 -18.74 0.84 27.76
CA ALA A 537 -18.43 0.45 26.39
C ALA A 537 -16.92 0.23 26.18
N VAL A 538 -16.07 1.14 26.67
CA VAL A 538 -14.61 0.99 26.64
C VAL A 538 -14.15 -0.24 27.42
N GLU A 539 -14.74 -0.51 28.58
CA GLU A 539 -14.44 -1.70 29.38
C GLU A 539 -14.84 -2.99 28.65
N ALA A 540 -16.05 -3.07 28.10
CA ALA A 540 -16.51 -4.24 27.33
C ALA A 540 -15.64 -4.49 26.09
N ALA A 541 -15.30 -3.43 25.36
CA ALA A 541 -14.41 -3.48 24.21
C ALA A 541 -13.00 -3.96 24.61
N SER A 542 -12.43 -3.39 25.68
CA SER A 542 -11.08 -3.73 26.15
C SER A 542 -11.00 -5.15 26.72
N LEU A 543 -12.06 -5.65 27.36
CA LEU A 543 -12.16 -7.06 27.75
C LEU A 543 -12.21 -7.97 26.53
N ALA A 544 -13.02 -7.65 25.51
CA ALA A 544 -13.05 -8.42 24.25
C ALA A 544 -11.69 -8.43 23.53
N GLY A 545 -10.98 -7.30 23.54
CA GLY A 545 -9.60 -7.18 23.05
C GLY A 545 -8.61 -8.02 23.86
N SER A 546 -8.72 -8.02 25.19
CA SER A 546 -7.91 -8.87 26.07
C SER A 546 -8.09 -10.37 25.76
N VAL A 547 -9.33 -10.84 25.54
CA VAL A 547 -9.60 -12.23 25.15
C VAL A 547 -8.85 -12.59 23.86
N PHE A 548 -8.88 -11.72 22.85
CA PHE A 548 -8.15 -11.92 21.60
C PHE A 548 -6.64 -12.04 21.83
N SER A 549 -6.04 -11.08 22.55
CA SER A 549 -4.59 -11.04 22.77
C SER A 549 -4.11 -12.23 23.60
N PHE A 550 -4.82 -12.60 24.68
CA PHE A 550 -4.52 -13.80 25.45
C PHE A 550 -4.67 -15.08 24.61
N GLY A 551 -5.64 -15.14 23.70
CA GLY A 551 -5.81 -16.24 22.76
C GLY A 551 -4.59 -16.44 21.85
N ARG A 552 -4.07 -15.36 21.25
CA ARG A 552 -2.86 -15.38 20.41
C ARG A 552 -1.59 -15.75 21.21
N MET A 553 -1.51 -15.30 22.46
CA MET A 553 -0.42 -15.66 23.38
C MET A 553 -0.51 -17.12 23.87
N GLY A 554 -1.66 -17.79 23.68
CA GLY A 554 -1.91 -19.12 24.21
C GLY A 554 -2.16 -19.16 25.72
N ALA A 555 -2.48 -18.02 26.33
CA ALA A 555 -2.81 -17.89 27.75
C ALA A 555 -4.30 -18.22 27.99
N LEU A 556 -4.67 -19.49 27.81
CA LEU A 556 -6.06 -19.97 27.84
C LEU A 556 -6.81 -19.48 29.09
N ASP A 557 -6.24 -19.67 30.28
CA ASP A 557 -6.93 -19.32 31.54
C ASP A 557 -7.26 -17.83 31.62
N ARG A 558 -6.30 -16.96 31.26
CA ARG A 558 -6.51 -15.51 31.22
C ARG A 558 -7.57 -15.10 30.20
N ALA A 559 -7.60 -15.75 29.04
CA ALA A 559 -8.60 -15.51 28.02
C ALA A 559 -10.00 -15.90 28.50
N LEU A 560 -10.15 -17.07 29.14
CA LEU A 560 -11.43 -17.53 29.67
C LEU A 560 -11.88 -16.69 30.88
N ASP A 561 -10.97 -16.22 31.72
CA ASP A 561 -11.29 -15.35 32.85
C ASP A 561 -11.80 -13.98 32.36
N ALA A 562 -11.13 -13.37 31.38
CA ALA A 562 -11.61 -12.14 30.74
C ALA A 562 -12.97 -12.34 30.05
N ALA A 563 -13.19 -13.48 29.39
CA ALA A 563 -14.47 -13.81 28.76
C ALA A 563 -15.58 -14.01 29.80
N ARG A 564 -15.29 -14.60 30.96
CA ARG A 564 -16.27 -14.74 32.05
C ARG A 564 -16.62 -13.40 32.70
N GLU A 565 -15.64 -12.51 32.91
CA GLU A 565 -15.92 -11.14 33.34
C GLU A 565 -16.85 -10.44 32.37
N LEU A 566 -16.55 -10.52 31.07
CA LEU A 566 -17.36 -9.94 30.02
C LEU A 566 -18.79 -10.53 30.00
N ALA A 567 -18.94 -11.84 30.13
CA ALA A 567 -20.23 -12.52 30.20
C ALA A 567 -21.03 -12.15 31.47
N ARG A 568 -20.38 -11.96 32.63
CA ARG A 568 -21.05 -11.47 33.84
C ARG A 568 -21.64 -10.08 33.64
N LYS A 569 -20.94 -9.20 32.93
CA LYS A 569 -21.43 -7.85 32.60
C LYS A 569 -22.60 -7.88 31.61
N ALA A 570 -22.69 -8.90 30.77
CA ALA A 570 -23.82 -9.09 29.86
C ALA A 570 -25.15 -9.38 30.59
N ALA A 571 -25.09 -9.90 31.83
CA ALA A 571 -26.28 -10.17 32.64
C ALA A 571 -26.82 -8.93 33.38
N ALA A 572 -26.19 -7.76 33.23
CA ALA A 572 -26.59 -6.54 33.92
C ALA A 572 -27.74 -5.79 33.19
N PRO A 573 -28.59 -5.03 33.93
CA PRO A 573 -29.57 -4.14 33.31
C PRO A 573 -28.87 -3.09 32.41
N ALA A 574 -29.38 -2.86 31.20
CA ALA A 574 -28.82 -2.00 30.15
C ALA A 574 -27.64 -2.59 29.32
N ALA A 575 -27.45 -3.91 29.33
CA ALA A 575 -26.45 -4.63 28.54
C ALA A 575 -26.78 -4.72 27.02
N GLU A 576 -28.01 -4.41 26.60
CA GLU A 576 -28.48 -4.56 25.22
C GLU A 576 -27.62 -3.80 24.20
N THR A 577 -27.19 -2.58 24.53
CA THR A 577 -26.36 -1.74 23.65
C THR A 577 -24.91 -2.24 23.48
N LEU A 578 -24.48 -3.19 24.32
CA LEU A 578 -23.14 -3.78 24.31
C LEU A 578 -23.13 -5.24 23.79
N SER A 579 -24.28 -5.77 23.37
CA SER A 579 -24.45 -7.19 23.02
C SER A 579 -23.47 -7.68 21.93
N ALA A 580 -23.09 -6.80 21.00
CA ALA A 580 -22.09 -7.11 19.98
C ALA A 580 -20.69 -7.38 20.55
N TRP A 581 -20.28 -6.66 21.60
CA TRP A 581 -19.00 -6.89 22.27
C TRP A 581 -19.00 -8.23 23.02
N PHE A 582 -20.12 -8.59 23.62
CA PHE A 582 -20.28 -9.88 24.28
C PHE A 582 -20.23 -11.03 23.27
N ALA A 583 -20.90 -10.89 22.13
CA ALA A 583 -20.83 -11.85 21.03
C ALA A 583 -19.40 -12.00 20.49
N LEU A 584 -18.68 -10.89 20.30
CA LEU A 584 -17.28 -10.90 19.86
C LEU A 584 -16.36 -11.59 20.86
N GLY A 585 -16.46 -11.24 22.16
CA GLY A 585 -15.64 -11.86 23.20
C GLY A 585 -15.90 -13.36 23.35
N ALA A 586 -17.17 -13.80 23.25
CA ALA A 586 -17.51 -15.21 23.24
C ALA A 586 -16.96 -15.94 22.00
N ALA A 587 -17.02 -15.32 20.82
CA ALA A 587 -16.42 -15.86 19.61
C ALA A 587 -14.88 -16.01 19.72
N ASN A 588 -14.21 -15.00 20.26
CA ASN A 588 -12.76 -15.03 20.51
C ASN A 588 -12.38 -16.08 21.58
N ALA A 589 -13.20 -16.27 22.61
CA ALA A 589 -13.01 -17.32 23.61
C ALA A 589 -13.16 -18.73 23.01
N ALA A 590 -14.17 -18.93 22.15
CA ALA A 590 -14.36 -20.20 21.45
C ALA A 590 -13.20 -20.50 20.47
N ALA A 591 -12.72 -19.50 19.73
CA ALA A 591 -11.51 -19.64 18.91
C ALA A 591 -10.28 -19.97 19.76
N THR A 592 -10.15 -19.35 20.94
CA THR A 592 -9.06 -19.62 21.88
C THR A 592 -9.07 -21.08 22.38
N LEU A 593 -10.24 -21.67 22.62
CA LEU A 593 -10.35 -23.11 22.94
C LEU A 593 -9.79 -23.99 21.81
N ALA A 594 -10.09 -23.65 20.55
CA ALA A 594 -9.58 -24.41 19.42
C ALA A 594 -8.05 -24.33 19.34
N LEU A 595 -7.47 -23.12 19.50
CA LEU A 595 -6.02 -22.89 19.57
C LEU A 595 -5.33 -23.54 20.77
N ALA A 596 -6.08 -23.78 21.85
CA ALA A 596 -5.61 -24.48 23.02
C ALA A 596 -5.64 -26.01 22.88
N GLY A 597 -6.17 -26.54 21.77
CA GLY A 597 -6.27 -27.99 21.52
C GLY A 597 -7.58 -28.61 22.01
N HIS A 598 -8.65 -27.82 22.16
CA HIS A 598 -9.98 -28.30 22.53
C HIS A 598 -11.01 -28.08 21.39
N PRO A 599 -10.81 -28.66 20.20
CA PRO A 599 -11.62 -28.36 19.01
C PRO A 599 -13.08 -28.78 19.14
N VAL A 600 -13.38 -29.87 19.86
CA VAL A 600 -14.76 -30.32 20.12
C VAL A 600 -15.54 -29.28 20.93
N LYS A 601 -14.97 -28.78 22.03
CA LYS A 601 -15.61 -27.74 22.86
C LYS A 601 -15.74 -26.42 22.10
N ALA A 602 -14.74 -26.08 21.29
CA ALA A 602 -14.80 -24.91 20.42
C ALA A 602 -15.93 -25.01 19.38
N ALA A 603 -16.06 -26.15 18.69
CA ALA A 603 -17.13 -26.39 17.71
C ALA A 603 -18.51 -26.28 18.36
N THR A 604 -18.71 -26.85 19.56
CA THR A 604 -19.98 -26.71 20.31
C THR A 604 -20.29 -25.26 20.67
N ALA A 605 -19.31 -24.51 21.18
CA ALA A 605 -19.50 -23.09 21.52
C ALA A 605 -19.80 -22.23 20.29
N LEU A 606 -19.10 -22.47 19.17
CA LEU A 606 -19.32 -21.77 17.90
C LEU A 606 -20.68 -22.09 17.29
N ALA A 607 -21.13 -23.35 17.35
CA ALA A 607 -22.47 -23.75 16.91
C ALA A 607 -23.55 -23.03 17.73
N GLY A 608 -23.41 -22.98 19.06
CA GLY A 608 -24.34 -22.27 19.93
C GLY A 608 -24.36 -20.75 19.69
N LEU A 609 -23.21 -20.14 19.40
CA LEU A 609 -23.14 -18.73 19.01
C LEU A 609 -23.78 -18.47 17.65
N ARG A 610 -23.54 -19.33 16.67
CA ARG A 610 -24.14 -19.23 15.33
C ARG A 610 -25.67 -19.28 15.40
N GLU A 611 -26.23 -20.14 16.24
CA GLU A 611 -27.68 -20.20 16.47
C GLU A 611 -28.23 -18.91 17.09
N ARG A 612 -27.53 -18.33 18.08
CA ARG A 612 -27.91 -17.05 18.70
C ARG A 612 -27.75 -15.85 17.76
N LEU A 613 -26.85 -15.96 16.78
CA LEU A 613 -26.63 -14.99 15.71
C LEU A 613 -27.42 -15.33 14.43
N ALA A 614 -28.29 -16.33 14.46
CA ALA A 614 -29.12 -16.68 13.32
C ALA A 614 -30.07 -15.51 12.99
N GLY A 615 -30.18 -15.17 11.71
CA GLY A 615 -30.95 -13.99 11.29
C GLY A 615 -30.28 -12.64 11.55
N ALA A 616 -29.09 -12.60 12.16
CA ALA A 616 -28.31 -11.36 12.27
C ALA A 616 -27.94 -10.83 10.88
N THR A 617 -28.40 -9.62 10.60
CA THR A 617 -28.17 -8.92 9.33
C THR A 617 -27.62 -7.52 9.53
N GLU A 618 -27.71 -7.01 10.76
CA GLU A 618 -27.14 -5.73 11.16
C GLU A 618 -25.70 -5.93 11.60
N THR A 619 -24.87 -4.94 11.31
CA THR A 619 -23.53 -4.88 11.85
C THR A 619 -23.53 -4.47 13.30
N PRO A 620 -22.57 -4.99 14.09
CA PRO A 620 -21.48 -5.87 13.67
C PRO A 620 -21.77 -7.36 13.83
N TYR A 621 -23.01 -7.71 14.17
CA TYR A 621 -23.46 -9.09 14.30
C TYR A 621 -23.35 -9.87 13.00
N PHE A 622 -23.52 -9.22 11.84
CA PHE A 622 -23.36 -9.85 10.54
C PHE A 622 -21.92 -10.35 10.29
N GLU A 623 -20.91 -9.52 10.61
CA GLU A 623 -19.50 -9.89 10.52
C GLU A 623 -19.13 -10.96 11.54
N ILE A 624 -19.60 -10.82 12.78
CA ILE A 624 -19.37 -11.81 13.83
C ILE A 624 -20.00 -13.14 13.43
N ALA A 625 -21.23 -13.15 12.89
CA ALA A 625 -21.90 -14.37 12.43
C ALA A 625 -21.14 -15.06 11.29
N ALA A 626 -20.62 -14.29 10.32
CA ALA A 626 -19.82 -14.83 9.23
C ALA A 626 -18.54 -15.49 9.76
N ALA A 627 -17.84 -14.81 10.66
CA ALA A 627 -16.60 -15.29 11.24
C ALA A 627 -16.81 -16.49 12.18
N VAL A 628 -17.88 -16.50 12.98
CA VAL A 628 -18.28 -17.64 13.82
C VAL A 628 -18.54 -18.86 12.94
N ALA A 629 -19.30 -18.71 11.85
CA ALA A 629 -19.57 -19.81 10.93
C ALA A 629 -18.30 -20.32 10.22
N CYS A 630 -17.39 -19.42 9.84
CA CYS A 630 -16.08 -19.77 9.25
C CYS A 630 -15.17 -20.49 10.25
N ASN A 631 -15.08 -20.00 11.49
CA ASN A 631 -14.32 -20.65 12.56
C ASN A 631 -14.91 -22.02 12.92
N GLU A 632 -16.24 -22.18 12.85
CA GLU A 632 -16.90 -23.46 13.11
C GLU A 632 -16.45 -24.52 12.10
N VAL A 633 -16.33 -24.19 10.81
CA VAL A 633 -15.76 -25.10 9.79
C VAL A 633 -14.37 -25.58 10.23
N THR A 634 -13.48 -24.64 10.55
CA THR A 634 -12.10 -24.98 10.94
C THR A 634 -12.05 -25.79 12.24
N ALA A 635 -12.92 -25.51 13.20
CA ALA A 635 -13.02 -26.26 14.46
C ALA A 635 -13.59 -27.67 14.26
N LEU A 636 -14.58 -27.85 13.38
CA LEU A 636 -15.14 -29.15 13.01
C LEU A 636 -14.09 -30.02 12.31
N ASP A 637 -13.34 -29.45 11.36
CA ASP A 637 -12.22 -30.12 10.71
C ASP A 637 -11.14 -30.54 11.71
N ALA A 638 -10.75 -29.65 12.65
CA ALA A 638 -9.80 -29.97 13.70
C ALA A 638 -10.33 -31.01 14.72
N ALA A 639 -11.66 -31.14 14.85
CA ALA A 639 -12.31 -32.16 15.67
C ALA A 639 -12.48 -33.50 14.93
N GLY A 640 -12.11 -33.59 13.65
CA GLY A 640 -12.31 -34.78 12.81
C GLY A 640 -13.75 -34.97 12.30
N ARG A 641 -14.64 -34.00 12.51
CA ARG A 641 -16.05 -34.01 12.09
C ARG A 641 -16.20 -33.47 10.66
N HIS A 642 -15.52 -34.11 9.73
CA HIS A 642 -15.31 -33.57 8.38
C HIS A 642 -16.58 -33.43 7.53
N GLU A 643 -17.52 -34.38 7.60
CA GLU A 643 -18.76 -34.31 6.83
C GLU A 643 -19.60 -33.08 7.23
N GLU A 644 -19.59 -32.75 8.52
CA GLU A 644 -20.25 -31.55 9.04
C GLU A 644 -19.51 -30.27 8.62
N ALA A 645 -18.18 -30.32 8.54
CA ALA A 645 -17.38 -29.21 8.02
C ALA A 645 -17.65 -28.98 6.51
N ASP A 646 -17.75 -30.04 5.71
CA ASP A 646 -18.10 -30.00 4.28
C ASP A 646 -19.50 -29.39 4.06
N ALA A 647 -20.50 -29.82 4.85
CA ALA A 647 -21.83 -29.24 4.83
C ALA A 647 -21.82 -27.76 5.24
N ARG A 648 -21.07 -27.41 6.29
CA ARG A 648 -21.03 -26.05 6.81
C ARG A 648 -20.31 -25.08 5.86
N ILE A 649 -19.20 -25.47 5.23
CA ILE A 649 -18.54 -24.59 4.26
C ILE A 649 -19.44 -24.35 3.04
N ALA A 650 -20.25 -25.33 2.62
CA ALA A 650 -21.24 -25.14 1.56
C ALA A 650 -22.33 -24.12 1.95
N GLU A 651 -22.85 -24.18 3.17
CA GLU A 651 -23.80 -23.18 3.71
C GLU A 651 -23.16 -21.78 3.77
N VAL A 652 -21.92 -21.69 4.23
CA VAL A 652 -21.15 -20.44 4.30
C VAL A 652 -20.95 -19.85 2.89
N ARG A 653 -20.55 -20.66 1.92
CA ARG A 653 -20.46 -20.26 0.51
C ARG A 653 -21.81 -19.77 0.01
N ALA A 654 -22.90 -20.51 0.19
CA ALA A 654 -24.22 -20.11 -0.28
C ALA A 654 -24.67 -18.78 0.33
N ARG A 655 -24.42 -18.57 1.62
CA ARG A 655 -24.80 -17.34 2.34
C ARG A 655 -23.97 -16.12 1.92
N PHE A 656 -22.68 -16.29 1.61
CA PHE A 656 -21.75 -15.18 1.38
C PHE A 656 -21.14 -15.11 -0.02
N ALA A 657 -21.55 -15.97 -0.96
CA ALA A 657 -20.98 -16.11 -2.31
C ALA A 657 -20.91 -14.81 -3.13
N GLY A 658 -21.72 -13.80 -2.83
CA GLY A 658 -21.71 -12.49 -3.52
C GLY A 658 -21.07 -11.33 -2.75
N SER A 659 -20.61 -11.53 -1.52
CA SER A 659 -20.10 -10.42 -0.70
C SER A 659 -18.68 -10.04 -1.09
N LEU A 660 -18.43 -8.76 -1.37
CA LEU A 660 -17.08 -8.17 -1.40
C LEU A 660 -16.78 -7.36 -0.12
N HIS A 661 -17.59 -7.50 0.93
CA HIS A 661 -17.31 -6.90 2.23
C HIS A 661 -16.02 -7.53 2.79
N LEU A 662 -14.93 -6.76 2.81
CA LEU A 662 -13.59 -7.24 3.09
C LEU A 662 -13.48 -8.07 4.39
N PRO A 663 -14.09 -7.67 5.52
CA PRO A 663 -14.11 -8.48 6.75
C PRO A 663 -14.67 -9.90 6.57
N ILE A 664 -15.68 -10.05 5.71
CA ILE A 664 -16.30 -11.34 5.39
C ILE A 664 -15.43 -12.12 4.42
N LEU A 665 -14.83 -11.46 3.43
CA LEU A 665 -13.86 -12.09 2.53
C LEU A 665 -12.65 -12.61 3.30
N GLU A 666 -12.16 -11.89 4.31
CA GLU A 666 -11.08 -12.33 5.20
C GLU A 666 -11.49 -13.62 5.94
N ALA A 667 -12.70 -13.67 6.50
CA ALA A 667 -13.26 -14.85 7.17
C ALA A 667 -13.34 -16.06 6.24
N LEU A 668 -13.93 -15.85 5.06
CA LEU A 668 -14.13 -16.88 4.05
C LEU A 668 -12.79 -17.43 3.57
N CYS A 669 -11.84 -16.56 3.23
CA CYS A 669 -10.53 -17.00 2.76
C CYS A 669 -9.81 -17.85 3.81
N ALA A 670 -9.87 -17.47 5.09
CA ALA A 670 -9.24 -18.24 6.17
C ALA A 670 -9.87 -19.65 6.33
N ALA A 671 -11.21 -19.73 6.31
CA ALA A 671 -11.91 -21.02 6.37
C ALA A 671 -11.65 -21.89 5.14
N GLU A 672 -11.75 -21.32 3.93
CA GLU A 672 -11.49 -22.02 2.66
C GLU A 672 -10.07 -22.57 2.59
N CYS A 673 -9.08 -21.76 2.98
CA CYS A 673 -7.68 -22.17 3.03
C CYS A 673 -7.49 -23.33 4.02
N SER A 674 -8.04 -23.20 5.23
CA SER A 674 -7.90 -24.23 6.27
C SER A 674 -8.58 -25.54 5.88
N HIS A 675 -9.78 -25.44 5.33
CA HIS A 675 -10.56 -26.56 4.86
C HIS A 675 -9.89 -27.27 3.67
N ALA A 676 -9.36 -26.52 2.70
CA ALA A 676 -8.60 -27.06 1.58
C ALA A 676 -7.33 -27.82 2.02
N ILE A 677 -6.60 -27.29 3.01
CA ILE A 677 -5.43 -27.96 3.60
C ILE A 677 -5.84 -29.31 4.25
N THR A 678 -6.95 -29.33 5.00
CA THR A 678 -7.48 -30.56 5.61
C THR A 678 -7.93 -31.57 4.56
N ARG A 679 -8.63 -31.14 3.50
CA ARG A 679 -9.03 -32.01 2.38
C ARG A 679 -7.81 -32.58 1.65
N ALA A 680 -6.78 -31.78 1.43
CA ALA A 680 -5.51 -32.25 0.87
C ALA A 680 -4.85 -33.32 1.76
N ALA A 681 -4.89 -33.16 3.09
CA ALA A 681 -4.38 -34.16 4.04
C ALA A 681 -5.10 -35.52 3.93
N ARG A 682 -6.38 -35.49 3.54
CA ARG A 682 -7.26 -36.66 3.38
C ARG A 682 -7.17 -37.30 1.98
N GLY A 683 -6.23 -36.87 1.14
CA GLY A 683 -6.04 -37.39 -0.21
C GLY A 683 -6.86 -36.69 -1.32
N GLN A 684 -7.54 -35.58 -1.01
CA GLN A 684 -8.33 -34.80 -1.97
C GLN A 684 -7.61 -33.53 -2.44
N ALA A 685 -6.28 -33.61 -2.64
CA ALA A 685 -5.46 -32.43 -2.95
C ALA A 685 -5.85 -31.75 -4.28
N ARG A 686 -6.32 -32.52 -5.27
CA ARG A 686 -6.70 -31.98 -6.58
C ARG A 686 -7.93 -31.06 -6.52
N GLU A 687 -9.02 -31.51 -5.91
CA GLU A 687 -10.23 -30.70 -5.73
C GLU A 687 -9.96 -29.46 -4.86
N ALA A 688 -9.08 -29.61 -3.86
CA ALA A 688 -8.65 -28.51 -3.00
C ALA A 688 -7.83 -27.45 -3.77
N SER A 689 -6.90 -27.86 -4.64
CA SER A 689 -6.10 -26.92 -5.44
C SER A 689 -6.94 -26.18 -6.48
N GLU A 690 -7.93 -26.86 -7.09
CA GLU A 690 -8.90 -26.25 -8.01
C GLU A 690 -9.77 -25.21 -7.29
N THR A 691 -10.29 -25.54 -6.10
CA THR A 691 -11.09 -24.61 -5.28
C THR A 691 -10.32 -23.33 -4.93
N LEU A 692 -9.07 -23.48 -4.45
CA LEU A 692 -8.23 -22.34 -4.09
C LEU A 692 -7.81 -21.52 -5.31
N SER A 693 -7.60 -22.16 -6.47
CA SER A 693 -7.30 -21.45 -7.73
C SER A 693 -8.48 -20.58 -8.17
N VAL A 694 -9.71 -21.10 -8.12
CA VAL A 694 -10.92 -20.34 -8.44
C VAL A 694 -11.10 -19.14 -7.49
N LEU A 695 -10.87 -19.36 -6.19
CA LEU A 695 -10.92 -18.29 -5.19
C LEU A 695 -9.87 -17.20 -5.47
N ARG A 696 -8.61 -17.60 -5.73
CA ARG A 696 -7.52 -16.69 -6.08
C ARG A 696 -7.86 -15.86 -7.31
N ASP A 697 -8.33 -16.49 -8.38
CA ASP A 697 -8.65 -15.81 -9.64
C ASP A 697 -9.83 -14.85 -9.47
N ARG A 698 -10.81 -15.22 -8.64
CA ARG A 698 -11.91 -14.33 -8.26
C ARG A 698 -11.42 -13.09 -7.53
N LEU A 699 -10.55 -13.25 -6.54
CA LEU A 699 -9.96 -12.12 -5.81
C LEU A 699 -9.09 -11.24 -6.72
N MET A 700 -8.34 -11.85 -7.65
CA MET A 700 -7.54 -11.13 -8.63
C MET A 700 -8.39 -10.31 -9.60
N ARG A 701 -9.49 -10.89 -10.12
CA ARG A 701 -10.46 -10.15 -10.94
C ARG A 701 -11.07 -8.99 -10.17
N ALA A 702 -11.45 -9.20 -8.91
CA ALA A 702 -11.97 -8.13 -8.06
C ALA A 702 -10.93 -7.01 -7.84
N TRP A 703 -9.65 -7.38 -7.67
CA TRP A 703 -8.56 -6.42 -7.51
C TRP A 703 -8.32 -5.59 -8.78
N LEU A 704 -8.18 -6.26 -9.92
CA LEU A 704 -7.97 -5.62 -11.23
C LEU A 704 -9.13 -4.69 -11.59
N ARG A 705 -10.37 -5.12 -11.35
CA ARG A 705 -11.56 -4.33 -11.67
C ARG A 705 -11.70 -3.10 -10.78
N LEU A 706 -11.52 -3.27 -9.47
CA LEU A 706 -11.78 -2.19 -8.52
C LEU A 706 -10.59 -1.26 -8.29
N GLU A 707 -9.40 -1.54 -8.84
CA GLU A 707 -8.13 -0.90 -8.39
C GLU A 707 -8.01 -0.95 -6.85
N ALA A 708 -8.44 -2.07 -6.25
CA ALA A 708 -8.65 -2.16 -4.82
C ALA A 708 -7.34 -2.00 -4.02
N GLY A 709 -7.47 -1.46 -2.81
CA GLY A 709 -6.37 -1.20 -1.88
C GLY A 709 -5.59 -2.45 -1.43
N PRO A 710 -4.50 -2.26 -0.67
CA PRO A 710 -3.54 -3.31 -0.29
C PRO A 710 -4.15 -4.56 0.38
N SER A 711 -5.27 -4.41 1.08
CA SER A 711 -5.92 -5.50 1.82
C SER A 711 -6.39 -6.67 0.95
N LEU A 712 -6.82 -6.42 -0.29
CA LEU A 712 -7.25 -7.47 -1.20
C LEU A 712 -6.05 -8.25 -1.78
N LEU A 713 -4.93 -7.56 -2.02
CA LEU A 713 -3.67 -8.20 -2.41
C LEU A 713 -3.12 -9.09 -1.29
N ALA A 714 -3.24 -8.67 -0.04
CA ALA A 714 -2.88 -9.48 1.12
C ALA A 714 -3.71 -10.78 1.18
N LEU A 715 -5.01 -10.72 0.85
CA LEU A 715 -5.85 -11.91 0.75
C LEU A 715 -5.41 -12.84 -0.36
N VAL A 716 -5.12 -12.29 -1.54
CA VAL A 716 -4.60 -13.06 -2.67
C VAL A 716 -3.28 -13.75 -2.32
N ALA A 717 -2.35 -13.04 -1.66
CA ALA A 717 -1.09 -13.62 -1.22
C ALA A 717 -1.31 -14.76 -0.21
N GLY A 718 -2.25 -14.57 0.71
CA GLY A 718 -2.68 -15.59 1.66
C GLY A 718 -3.23 -16.85 1.00
N VAL A 719 -4.13 -16.71 0.03
CA VAL A 719 -4.69 -17.85 -0.73
C VAL A 719 -3.62 -18.53 -1.57
N SER A 720 -2.73 -17.76 -2.19
CA SER A 720 -1.63 -18.29 -3.01
C SER A 720 -0.64 -19.13 -2.18
N TYR A 721 -0.39 -18.72 -0.93
CA TYR A 721 0.39 -19.52 0.03
C TYR A 721 -0.28 -20.87 0.35
N SER A 722 -1.57 -20.86 0.69
CA SER A 722 -2.30 -22.10 0.98
C SER A 722 -2.45 -22.99 -0.25
N LEU A 723 -2.61 -22.41 -1.44
CA LEU A 723 -2.59 -23.13 -2.70
C LEU A 723 -1.24 -23.82 -2.92
N ALA A 724 -0.13 -23.14 -2.67
CA ALA A 724 1.20 -23.75 -2.75
C ALA A 724 1.33 -24.98 -1.86
N HIS A 725 0.86 -24.91 -0.61
CA HIS A 725 0.88 -26.06 0.30
C HIS A 725 0.05 -27.25 -0.22
N VAL A 726 -1.15 -27.00 -0.78
CA VAL A 726 -1.96 -28.06 -1.37
C VAL A 726 -1.27 -28.67 -2.61
N LEU A 727 -0.63 -27.83 -3.44
CA LEU A 727 0.13 -28.26 -4.61
C LEU A 727 1.38 -29.07 -4.24
N GLU A 728 2.07 -28.73 -3.15
CA GLU A 728 3.19 -29.50 -2.59
C GLU A 728 2.74 -30.94 -2.29
N ARG A 729 1.58 -31.11 -1.64
CA ARG A 729 1.00 -32.43 -1.33
C ARG A 729 0.53 -33.20 -2.56
N GLU A 730 0.09 -32.49 -3.60
CA GLU A 730 -0.23 -33.08 -4.91
C GLU A 730 1.04 -33.52 -5.68
N GLY A 731 2.23 -33.05 -5.28
CA GLY A 731 3.50 -33.29 -5.98
C GLY A 731 3.81 -32.28 -7.10
N ARG A 732 3.05 -31.19 -7.21
CA ARG A 732 3.20 -30.13 -8.24
C ARG A 732 4.13 -29.01 -7.77
N VAL A 733 5.39 -29.38 -7.53
CA VAL A 733 6.39 -28.52 -6.87
C VAL A 733 6.68 -27.21 -7.63
N ASP A 734 6.70 -27.23 -8.97
CA ASP A 734 6.93 -26.03 -9.78
C ASP A 734 5.78 -25.01 -9.68
N GLU A 735 4.54 -25.49 -9.65
CA GLU A 735 3.36 -24.63 -9.49
C GLU A 735 3.25 -24.09 -8.07
N ALA A 736 3.63 -24.90 -7.07
CA ALA A 736 3.75 -24.44 -5.69
C ALA A 736 4.78 -23.30 -5.58
N ARG A 737 5.95 -23.45 -6.21
CA ARG A 737 6.98 -22.40 -6.27
C ARG A 737 6.45 -21.12 -6.93
N ALA A 738 5.70 -21.23 -8.03
CA ALA A 738 5.11 -20.09 -8.71
C ALA A 738 4.07 -19.36 -7.82
N ALA A 739 3.22 -20.11 -7.12
CA ALA A 739 2.24 -19.55 -6.18
C ALA A 739 2.91 -18.86 -4.97
N LEU A 740 4.06 -19.36 -4.50
CA LEU A 740 4.85 -18.71 -3.45
C LEU A 740 5.52 -17.43 -3.94
N ALA A 741 6.06 -17.41 -5.16
CA ALA A 741 6.62 -16.20 -5.76
C ALA A 741 5.53 -15.12 -5.94
N GLU A 742 4.34 -15.53 -6.37
CA GLU A 742 3.15 -14.69 -6.48
C GLU A 742 2.73 -14.10 -5.12
N ALA A 743 2.73 -14.90 -4.05
CA ALA A 743 2.43 -14.44 -2.69
C ALA A 743 3.43 -13.39 -2.21
N SER A 744 4.73 -13.59 -2.46
CA SER A 744 5.79 -12.67 -2.07
C SER A 744 5.76 -11.36 -2.85
N LEU A 745 5.53 -11.42 -4.17
CA LEU A 745 5.46 -10.25 -5.06
C LEU A 745 4.34 -9.28 -4.67
N ARG A 746 3.23 -9.80 -4.16
CA ARG A 746 2.03 -9.03 -3.84
C ARG A 746 2.02 -8.49 -2.41
N ALA A 747 3.00 -8.85 -1.58
CA ALA A 747 3.18 -8.28 -0.27
C ALA A 747 3.85 -6.89 -0.39
N ARG A 748 3.06 -5.81 -0.35
CA ARG A 748 3.60 -4.45 -0.46
C ARG A 748 4.44 -4.05 0.75
N TRP A 749 5.39 -3.14 0.55
CA TRP A 749 6.31 -2.66 1.61
C TRP A 749 5.61 -1.92 2.75
N ASP A 750 4.49 -1.26 2.44
CA ASP A 750 3.65 -0.49 3.34
C ASP A 750 2.56 -1.32 4.04
N ASP A 751 2.43 -2.61 3.73
CA ASP A 751 1.44 -3.49 4.38
C ASP A 751 1.98 -4.02 5.72
N PRO A 752 1.35 -3.71 6.88
CA PRO A 752 1.79 -4.21 8.19
C PRO A 752 1.75 -5.74 8.30
N ARG A 753 1.04 -6.43 7.39
CA ARG A 753 0.96 -7.89 7.33
C ARG A 753 2.12 -8.52 6.54
N ARG A 754 2.90 -7.74 5.79
CA ARG A 754 4.02 -8.20 4.93
C ARG A 754 4.99 -9.14 5.65
N PRO A 755 5.47 -8.85 6.87
CA PRO A 755 6.44 -9.73 7.54
C PRO A 755 5.90 -11.15 7.73
N ARG A 756 4.60 -11.29 8.07
CA ARG A 756 3.97 -12.60 8.23
C ARG A 756 3.81 -13.32 6.91
N ILE A 757 3.45 -12.61 5.84
CA ILE A 757 3.33 -13.18 4.49
C ILE A 757 4.68 -13.68 3.99
N LEU A 758 5.73 -12.86 4.11
CA LEU A 758 7.09 -13.22 3.73
C LEU A 758 7.66 -14.34 4.59
N GLY A 759 7.40 -14.33 5.89
CA GLY A 759 7.81 -15.40 6.79
C GLY A 759 7.20 -16.75 6.42
N ARG A 760 5.89 -16.77 6.13
CA ARG A 760 5.18 -17.97 5.63
C ARG A 760 5.76 -18.44 4.30
N ALA A 761 5.86 -17.53 3.32
CA ALA A 761 6.39 -17.84 2.00
C ALA A 761 7.82 -18.37 2.08
N GLY A 762 8.66 -17.79 2.95
CA GLY A 762 10.03 -18.24 3.18
C GLY A 762 10.12 -19.66 3.74
N LEU A 763 9.34 -20.01 4.76
CA LEU A 763 9.33 -21.38 5.30
C LEU A 763 8.82 -22.41 4.29
N ALA A 764 7.83 -22.06 3.46
CA ALA A 764 7.36 -22.93 2.39
C ALA A 764 8.38 -23.08 1.25
N LEU A 765 9.05 -21.98 0.85
CA LEU A 765 10.13 -22.04 -0.13
C LEU A 765 11.30 -22.89 0.37
N LEU A 766 11.56 -22.92 1.67
CA LEU A 766 12.55 -23.81 2.28
C LEU A 766 12.15 -25.30 2.15
N ARG A 767 10.87 -25.63 2.33
CA ARG A 767 10.34 -26.98 2.02
C ARG A 767 10.46 -27.33 0.55
N VAL A 768 10.06 -26.41 -0.34
CA VAL A 768 10.20 -26.60 -1.79
C VAL A 768 11.67 -26.84 -2.15
N ALA A 769 12.60 -26.06 -1.57
CA ALA A 769 14.03 -26.25 -1.77
C ALA A 769 14.51 -27.64 -1.30
N SER A 770 14.00 -28.13 -0.16
CA SER A 770 14.35 -29.44 0.40
C SER A 770 13.74 -30.61 -0.39
N MET A 771 12.55 -30.44 -0.98
CA MET A 771 11.91 -31.45 -1.83
C MET A 771 12.57 -31.57 -3.21
N LEU A 772 13.17 -30.49 -3.72
CA LEU A 772 13.86 -30.47 -5.01
C LEU A 772 15.26 -31.16 -5.00
N GLN A 773 15.69 -31.79 -3.90
CA GLN A 773 17.09 -32.22 -3.69
C GLN A 773 17.61 -33.29 -4.67
N GLY A 774 18.89 -33.27 -5.07
CA GLY A 774 20.08 -32.80 -4.35
C GLY A 774 20.57 -31.35 -4.53
N PHE A 775 21.27 -30.85 -3.50
CA PHE A 775 22.07 -29.62 -3.54
C PHE A 775 23.09 -29.71 -4.68
N GLY A 776 22.79 -29.01 -5.77
CA GLY A 776 23.48 -29.13 -7.06
C GLY A 776 22.59 -28.75 -8.25
N VAL A 777 21.26 -28.73 -8.07
CA VAL A 777 20.32 -28.16 -9.03
C VAL A 777 20.10 -26.67 -8.73
N PRO A 778 20.33 -25.74 -9.70
CA PRO A 778 20.20 -24.31 -9.49
C PRO A 778 18.83 -23.87 -8.92
N ALA A 779 17.76 -24.63 -9.19
CA ALA A 779 16.41 -24.33 -8.73
C ALA A 779 16.21 -24.50 -7.21
N SER A 780 16.90 -25.49 -6.59
CA SER A 780 16.86 -25.70 -5.14
C SER A 780 17.61 -24.57 -4.42
N GLU A 781 18.82 -24.24 -4.90
CA GLU A 781 19.64 -23.14 -4.38
C GLU A 781 18.92 -21.77 -4.52
N ALA A 782 18.28 -21.53 -5.67
CA ALA A 782 17.50 -20.32 -5.89
C ALA A 782 16.31 -20.21 -4.91
N SER A 783 15.60 -21.32 -4.68
CA SER A 783 14.47 -21.33 -3.74
C SER A 783 14.92 -21.13 -2.29
N PHE A 784 16.07 -21.69 -1.92
CA PHE A 784 16.69 -21.47 -0.61
C PHE A 784 17.11 -20.00 -0.40
N GLU A 785 17.74 -19.37 -1.39
CA GLU A 785 18.15 -17.97 -1.28
C GLU A 785 16.96 -17.01 -1.21
N VAL A 786 15.89 -17.29 -1.97
CA VAL A 786 14.65 -16.52 -1.86
C VAL A 786 14.00 -16.72 -0.49
N ALA A 787 13.99 -17.96 0.05
CA ALA A 787 13.51 -18.24 1.40
C ALA A 787 14.27 -17.45 2.47
N ARG A 788 15.61 -17.45 2.41
CA ARG A 788 16.49 -16.70 3.30
C ARG A 788 16.23 -15.20 3.23
N LYS A 789 16.15 -14.65 2.01
CA LYS A 789 15.82 -13.23 1.78
C LYS A 789 14.48 -12.85 2.38
N HIS A 790 13.43 -13.65 2.16
CA HIS A 790 12.10 -13.36 2.70
C HIS A 790 12.05 -13.42 4.23
N LEU A 791 12.70 -14.40 4.86
CA LEU A 791 12.74 -14.50 6.32
C LEU A 791 13.59 -13.38 6.94
N ARG A 792 14.67 -12.96 6.28
CA ARG A 792 15.46 -11.79 6.69
C ARG A 792 14.66 -10.50 6.58
N GLU A 793 14.03 -10.23 5.44
CA GLU A 793 13.16 -9.05 5.26
C GLU A 793 12.01 -9.02 6.27
N ALA A 794 11.42 -10.18 6.57
CA ALA A 794 10.39 -10.30 7.59
C ALA A 794 10.94 -10.01 9.00
N ALA A 795 12.18 -10.40 9.28
CA ALA A 795 12.86 -10.17 10.55
C ALA A 795 13.38 -8.73 10.73
N GLU A 796 13.64 -8.00 9.65
CA GLU A 796 14.13 -6.61 9.67
C GLU A 796 13.02 -5.55 9.80
N HIS A 797 11.76 -5.93 9.64
CA HIS A 797 10.63 -5.01 9.73
C HIS A 797 10.40 -4.46 11.16
N GLY A 798 9.92 -3.23 11.29
CA GLY A 798 9.66 -2.62 12.62
C GLY A 798 8.62 -3.43 13.41
N GLY A 799 9.04 -4.06 14.52
CA GLY A 799 8.15 -4.86 15.38
C GLY A 799 8.18 -6.38 15.18
N SER A 800 9.21 -6.93 14.51
CA SER A 800 9.33 -8.37 14.17
C SER A 800 8.98 -9.37 15.28
N ASP A 801 8.17 -10.36 14.89
CA ASP A 801 7.81 -11.54 15.68
C ASP A 801 9.09 -12.30 16.11
N PRO A 802 9.25 -12.62 17.41
CA PRO A 802 10.36 -13.45 17.92
C PRO A 802 10.57 -14.73 17.11
N PHE A 803 9.49 -15.37 16.65
CA PHE A 803 9.58 -16.58 15.83
C PHE A 803 10.30 -16.33 14.49
N LEU A 804 10.00 -15.22 13.80
CA LEU A 804 10.60 -14.88 12.51
C LEU A 804 12.06 -14.46 12.66
N LEU A 805 12.37 -13.71 13.73
CA LEU A 805 13.75 -13.39 14.13
C LEU A 805 14.55 -14.69 14.36
N GLY A 806 13.98 -15.66 15.07
CA GLY A 806 14.59 -16.96 15.28
C GLY A 806 14.84 -17.71 13.96
N CYS A 807 13.86 -17.76 13.07
CA CYS A 807 13.99 -18.45 11.78
C CYS A 807 15.07 -17.82 10.89
N ALA A 808 15.13 -16.47 10.83
CA ALA A 808 16.15 -15.75 10.08
C ALA A 808 17.56 -16.01 10.65
N GLY A 809 17.71 -15.97 11.97
CA GLY A 809 18.98 -16.26 12.65
C GLY A 809 19.49 -17.68 12.40
N ILE A 810 18.59 -18.67 12.41
CA ILE A 810 18.93 -20.07 12.10
C ILE A 810 19.42 -20.23 10.65
N LEU A 811 18.77 -19.57 9.68
CA LEU A 811 19.18 -19.64 8.28
C LEU A 811 20.48 -18.87 8.01
N ALA A 812 20.78 -17.81 8.77
CA ALA A 812 22.06 -17.11 8.71
C ALA A 812 23.22 -18.03 9.14
N LEU A 813 23.04 -18.86 10.17
CA LEU A 813 24.02 -19.88 10.58
C LEU A 813 24.33 -20.86 9.45
N PHE A 814 23.32 -21.25 8.68
CA PHE A 814 23.49 -22.14 7.54
C PHE A 814 24.34 -21.52 6.40
N ARG A 815 24.58 -20.20 6.38
CA ARG A 815 25.52 -19.55 5.43
C ARG A 815 26.83 -19.10 6.08
N ALA A 816 27.10 -19.55 7.31
CA ALA A 816 28.27 -19.17 8.10
C ALA A 816 28.35 -17.67 8.41
N ASP A 817 27.21 -16.98 8.49
CA ASP A 817 27.13 -15.61 9.01
C ASP A 817 26.75 -15.63 10.49
N GLU A 818 27.75 -15.91 11.33
CA GLU A 818 27.53 -16.08 12.77
C GLU A 818 27.19 -14.75 13.48
N GLU A 819 27.71 -13.61 12.99
CA GLU A 819 27.41 -12.29 13.56
C GLU A 819 25.95 -11.89 13.31
N GLU A 820 25.47 -12.04 12.08
CA GLU A 820 24.07 -11.79 11.74
C GLU A 820 23.15 -12.74 12.51
N ALA A 821 23.50 -14.02 12.57
CA ALA A 821 22.75 -15.02 13.32
C ALA A 821 22.61 -14.64 14.80
N ARG A 822 23.71 -14.28 15.45
CA ARG A 822 23.72 -13.87 16.86
C ARG A 822 22.80 -12.68 17.10
N GLY A 823 22.89 -11.65 16.27
CA GLY A 823 22.05 -10.45 16.39
C GLY A 823 20.55 -10.74 16.29
N PHE A 824 20.11 -11.65 15.42
CA PHE A 824 18.70 -12.04 15.33
C PHE A 824 18.26 -12.99 16.46
N LEU A 825 19.10 -13.96 16.82
CA LEU A 825 18.79 -14.92 17.88
C LEU A 825 18.71 -14.26 19.26
N GLU A 826 19.59 -13.31 19.57
CA GLU A 826 19.52 -12.50 20.80
C GLU A 826 18.23 -11.68 20.86
N LYS A 827 17.85 -11.01 19.76
CA LYS A 827 16.58 -10.26 19.68
C LYS A 827 15.36 -11.17 19.84
N SER A 828 15.39 -12.36 19.23
CA SER A 828 14.35 -13.39 19.40
C SER A 828 14.24 -13.84 20.86
N PHE A 829 15.37 -14.16 21.50
CA PHE A 829 15.39 -14.60 22.90
C PHE A 829 14.94 -13.50 23.86
N THR A 830 15.41 -12.27 23.67
CA THR A 830 15.04 -11.12 24.50
C THR A 830 13.53 -10.86 24.47
N ARG A 831 12.88 -11.07 23.32
CA ARG A 831 11.44 -10.80 23.14
C ARG A 831 10.54 -12.00 23.42
N GLY A 832 10.97 -13.22 23.12
CA GLY A 832 10.13 -14.43 23.15
C GLY A 832 10.69 -15.59 23.99
N GLY A 833 11.85 -15.39 24.62
CA GLY A 833 12.52 -16.38 25.46
C GLY A 833 12.91 -17.66 24.72
N GLU A 834 13.12 -18.72 25.49
CA GLU A 834 13.47 -20.04 24.97
C GLU A 834 12.35 -20.64 24.09
N ALA A 835 11.08 -20.40 24.44
CA ALA A 835 9.94 -20.96 23.73
C ALA A 835 9.86 -20.48 22.28
N ALA A 836 10.17 -19.21 22.01
CA ALA A 836 10.19 -18.67 20.65
C ALA A 836 11.30 -19.30 19.79
N LEU A 837 12.51 -19.45 20.35
CA LEU A 837 13.63 -20.11 19.66
C LEU A 837 13.38 -21.60 19.42
N ALA A 838 12.81 -22.31 20.41
CA ALA A 838 12.44 -23.71 20.26
C ALA A 838 11.43 -23.91 19.12
N ARG A 839 10.43 -23.01 19.02
CA ARG A 839 9.46 -23.02 17.91
C ARG A 839 10.11 -22.73 16.56
N ALA A 840 10.95 -21.69 16.48
CA ALA A 840 11.66 -21.35 15.25
C ALA A 840 12.55 -22.51 14.77
N TRP A 841 13.29 -23.12 15.69
CA TRP A 841 14.14 -24.28 15.40
C TRP A 841 13.35 -25.50 14.92
N GLY A 842 12.23 -25.79 15.59
CA GLY A 842 11.31 -26.85 15.18
C GLY A 842 10.77 -26.62 13.76
N ALA A 843 10.32 -25.40 13.45
CA ALA A 843 9.77 -25.06 12.14
C ALA A 843 10.79 -25.18 11.01
N VAL A 844 12.01 -24.68 11.20
CA VAL A 844 13.08 -24.78 10.20
C VAL A 844 13.52 -26.24 9.99
N ARG A 845 13.66 -27.03 11.07
CA ARG A 845 13.96 -28.47 10.97
C ARG A 845 12.88 -29.24 10.24
N ALA A 846 11.61 -28.96 10.55
CA ALA A 846 10.49 -29.60 9.89
C ALA A 846 10.44 -29.24 8.39
N ALA A 847 10.77 -28.01 8.03
CA ALA A 847 10.88 -27.62 6.62
C ALA A 847 12.02 -28.37 5.88
N MET A 848 13.06 -28.76 6.62
CA MET A 848 14.22 -29.50 6.15
C MET A 848 14.13 -31.00 6.42
N LYS A 849 12.96 -31.54 6.78
CA LYS A 849 12.76 -32.94 7.22
C LYS A 849 13.45 -34.00 6.36
N PRO A 850 13.45 -33.93 5.01
CA PRO A 850 14.15 -34.93 4.19
C PRO A 850 15.68 -34.96 4.40
N HIS A 851 16.27 -33.91 4.97
CA HIS A 851 17.72 -33.72 5.16
C HIS A 851 18.09 -33.23 6.57
N GLU A 852 17.21 -33.47 7.54
CA GLU A 852 17.31 -32.92 8.88
C GLU A 852 18.64 -33.27 9.58
N GLY A 853 19.06 -34.54 9.54
CA GLY A 853 20.29 -34.99 10.20
C GLY A 853 21.56 -34.35 9.62
N TRP A 854 21.57 -34.09 8.30
CA TRP A 854 22.66 -33.34 7.67
C TRP A 854 22.62 -31.87 8.08
N PHE A 855 21.43 -31.25 8.07
CA PHE A 855 21.23 -29.84 8.41
C PHE A 855 21.66 -29.52 9.85
N VAL A 856 21.27 -30.35 10.82
CA VAL A 856 21.67 -30.19 12.24
C VAL A 856 23.19 -30.28 12.39
N ARG A 857 23.82 -31.26 11.73
CA ARG A 857 25.29 -31.42 11.77
C ARG A 857 26.03 -30.22 11.17
N GLU A 858 25.54 -29.70 10.05
CA GLU A 858 26.14 -28.58 9.34
C GLU A 858 26.06 -27.28 10.16
N ILE A 859 24.93 -27.02 10.81
CA ILE A 859 24.77 -25.89 11.73
C ILE A 859 25.74 -26.02 12.91
N GLY A 860 25.81 -27.20 13.55
CA GLY A 860 26.72 -27.44 14.67
C GLY A 860 28.20 -27.22 14.32
N ALA A 861 28.61 -27.60 13.11
CA ALA A 861 29.98 -27.39 12.62
C ALA A 861 30.33 -25.90 12.44
N ARG A 862 29.35 -25.06 12.11
CA ARG A 862 29.53 -23.65 11.77
C ARG A 862 29.52 -22.68 12.95
N ILE A 863 29.11 -23.13 14.14
CA ILE A 863 29.15 -22.31 15.35
C ILE A 863 30.58 -22.30 15.89
N SER A 864 31.31 -21.23 15.60
CA SER A 864 32.73 -21.08 15.94
C SER A 864 32.97 -20.44 17.31
N SER A 865 32.01 -19.69 17.83
CA SER A 865 32.09 -19.06 19.17
C SER A 865 32.03 -20.04 20.34
N LEU A 866 31.48 -21.25 20.15
CA LEU A 866 31.44 -22.30 21.16
C LEU A 866 32.63 -23.27 20.99
N SER A 867 33.35 -23.55 22.08
CA SER A 867 34.44 -24.55 22.07
C SER A 867 33.92 -25.91 21.63
N GLY A 868 34.77 -26.72 20.98
CA GLY A 868 34.40 -28.08 20.54
C GLY A 868 33.84 -28.92 21.68
N GLU A 869 34.49 -28.88 22.84
CA GLU A 869 34.04 -29.58 24.06
C GLU A 869 32.64 -29.12 24.52
N THR A 870 32.33 -27.82 24.46
CA THR A 870 31.02 -27.28 24.85
C THR A 870 29.95 -27.70 23.84
N ARG A 871 30.27 -27.70 22.54
CA ARG A 871 29.35 -28.16 21.49
C ARG A 871 29.05 -29.64 21.62
N ASP A 872 30.08 -30.46 21.82
CA ASP A 872 29.93 -31.91 21.99
C ASP A 872 29.14 -32.24 23.26
N ALA A 873 29.41 -31.54 24.37
CA ALA A 873 28.67 -31.71 25.63
C ALA A 873 27.19 -31.31 25.51
N LEU A 874 26.89 -30.21 24.81
CA LEU A 874 25.51 -29.78 24.55
C LEU A 874 24.81 -30.72 23.56
N GLY A 875 25.50 -31.18 22.51
CA GLY A 875 24.96 -32.12 21.52
C GLY A 875 24.69 -33.51 22.09
N ALA A 876 25.52 -33.98 23.02
CA ALA A 876 25.29 -35.22 23.75
C ALA A 876 24.06 -35.13 24.69
N ARG A 877 23.78 -33.94 25.23
CA ARG A 877 22.60 -33.68 26.08
C ARG A 877 21.33 -33.41 25.30
N ASP A 878 21.46 -32.75 24.16
CA ASP A 878 20.38 -32.39 23.26
C ASP A 878 20.79 -32.68 21.80
N PRO A 879 20.51 -33.91 21.31
CA PRO A 879 20.81 -34.29 19.93
C PRO A 879 20.07 -33.45 18.88
N SER A 880 19.08 -32.66 19.30
CA SER A 880 18.32 -31.79 18.40
C SER A 880 19.05 -30.50 18.04
N GLY A 881 20.10 -30.11 18.77
CA GLY A 881 20.89 -28.89 18.51
C GLY A 881 20.28 -27.58 19.03
N LEU A 882 19.13 -27.62 19.74
CA LEU A 882 18.51 -26.43 20.32
C LEU A 882 19.41 -25.79 21.41
N GLY A 883 20.12 -26.63 22.17
CA GLY A 883 21.09 -26.17 23.17
C GLY A 883 22.18 -25.25 22.60
N TRP A 884 22.64 -25.50 21.37
CA TRP A 884 23.62 -24.63 20.70
C TRP A 884 23.04 -23.27 20.35
N ILE A 885 21.79 -23.25 19.86
CA ILE A 885 21.07 -22.03 19.47
C ILE A 885 20.80 -21.14 20.68
N LEU A 886 20.38 -21.74 21.80
CA LEU A 886 20.15 -21.01 23.05
C LEU A 886 21.44 -20.43 23.62
N ALA A 887 22.53 -21.19 23.59
CA ALA A 887 23.84 -20.70 24.03
C ALA A 887 24.33 -19.53 23.17
N LEU A 888 24.14 -19.60 21.84
CA LEU A 888 24.49 -18.51 20.93
C LEU A 888 23.61 -17.26 21.11
N ALA A 889 22.36 -17.42 21.55
CA ALA A 889 21.44 -16.32 21.86
C ALA A 889 21.71 -15.64 23.22
N GLY A 890 22.75 -16.05 23.94
CA GLY A 890 23.13 -15.48 25.24
C GLY A 890 22.35 -16.03 26.44
N ALA A 891 21.64 -17.16 26.30
CA ALA A 891 20.96 -17.78 27.44
C ALA A 891 21.97 -18.36 28.45
N PRO A 892 21.78 -18.16 29.77
CA PRO A 892 22.69 -18.69 30.78
C PRO A 892 22.70 -20.23 30.75
N VAL A 893 23.88 -20.81 30.50
CA VAL A 893 24.09 -22.27 30.33
C VAL A 893 24.02 -23.04 31.68
N ALA A 894 23.52 -22.43 32.75
CA ALA A 894 23.56 -23.01 34.10
C ALA A 894 22.33 -23.88 34.44
N ALA A 895 22.60 -25.18 34.62
CA ALA A 895 21.86 -26.16 35.43
C ALA A 895 20.33 -26.31 35.22
N ARG A 896 19.93 -26.88 34.08
CA ARG A 896 18.68 -27.69 34.07
C ARG A 896 18.94 -28.96 34.90
N LYS A 897 18.13 -29.15 35.96
CA LYS A 897 18.22 -30.25 36.92
C LYS A 897 18.36 -31.61 36.24
N GLU A 898 19.33 -32.39 36.70
CA GLU A 898 19.38 -33.84 36.52
C GLU A 898 18.05 -34.46 36.98
N GLY A 899 17.41 -35.25 36.12
CA GLY A 899 16.24 -36.06 36.49
C GLY A 899 15.01 -35.85 35.62
N ALA A 900 15.09 -36.21 34.34
CA ALA A 900 13.94 -36.77 33.62
C ALA A 900 14.49 -37.82 32.64
N ALA A 901 14.21 -39.09 32.93
CA ALA A 901 14.59 -40.21 32.07
C ALA A 901 13.94 -40.04 30.68
N PRO A 902 14.58 -40.53 29.60
CA PRO A 902 13.96 -40.52 28.29
C PRO A 902 12.78 -41.50 28.31
N SER A 903 11.55 -40.99 28.31
CA SER A 903 10.38 -41.82 28.09
C SER A 903 10.40 -42.29 26.63
N ALA A 904 11.01 -43.46 26.42
CA ALA A 904 10.87 -44.24 25.21
C ALA A 904 9.45 -44.80 25.14
N THR A 905 8.58 -44.07 24.44
CA THR A 905 7.38 -44.59 23.77
C THR A 905 6.86 -43.47 22.89
N PRO A 906 6.87 -43.58 21.55
CA PRO A 906 6.17 -42.61 20.73
C PRO A 906 4.68 -42.74 21.06
N PRO A 907 3.99 -41.68 21.53
CA PRO A 907 2.53 -41.74 21.62
C PRO A 907 1.99 -41.92 20.21
N GLU A 908 0.99 -42.80 20.09
CA GLU A 908 0.24 -43.00 18.86
C GLU A 908 -0.15 -41.66 18.24
N VAL A 909 0.15 -41.54 16.96
CA VAL A 909 -0.16 -40.39 16.12
C VAL A 909 -1.68 -40.31 15.99
N ALA A 910 -2.32 -39.51 16.84
CA ALA A 910 -3.55 -38.86 16.44
C ALA A 910 -3.17 -37.82 15.38
N SER A 911 -3.47 -38.12 14.12
CA SER A 911 -3.22 -37.31 12.93
C SER A 911 -4.11 -36.05 12.85
N GLY A 912 -4.14 -35.26 13.93
CA GLY A 912 -4.83 -33.97 13.96
C GLY A 912 -3.87 -32.84 13.58
N GLY A 913 -4.15 -32.13 12.47
CA GLY A 913 -3.43 -30.90 12.12
C GLY A 913 -3.62 -29.84 13.22
N GLY A 914 -2.53 -29.32 13.77
CA GLY A 914 -2.59 -28.31 14.83
C GLY A 914 -2.96 -26.92 14.29
N LEU A 915 -3.83 -26.19 14.99
CA LEU A 915 -4.12 -24.78 14.68
C LEU A 915 -2.99 -23.89 15.19
N GLY A 916 -2.47 -23.00 14.33
CA GLY A 916 -1.31 -22.16 14.66
C GLY A 916 -1.68 -20.93 15.51
N ARG A 917 -1.03 -20.72 16.66
CA ARG A 917 -1.32 -19.59 17.60
C ARG A 917 -0.78 -18.22 17.14
N ALA A 918 0.43 -18.19 16.60
CA ALA A 918 1.12 -16.93 16.24
C ALA A 918 0.58 -16.27 14.96
N ASN A 919 -0.21 -17.02 14.17
CA ASN A 919 -0.50 -16.70 12.79
C ASN A 919 -2.00 -16.54 12.50
N THR A 920 -2.86 -16.57 13.51
CA THR A 920 -4.29 -16.31 13.33
C THR A 920 -4.51 -14.89 12.80
N ARG A 921 -5.31 -14.78 11.72
CA ARG A 921 -5.71 -13.48 11.19
C ARG A 921 -6.71 -12.83 12.13
N ALA A 922 -6.71 -11.52 12.09
CA ALA A 922 -7.71 -10.66 12.71
C ALA A 922 -8.69 -10.23 11.61
N ILE A 923 -9.99 -10.47 11.79
CA ILE A 923 -10.98 -9.69 11.03
C ILE A 923 -11.11 -8.35 11.70
N ARG A 924 -10.83 -7.28 10.95
CA ARG A 924 -11.21 -5.94 11.37
C ARG A 924 -12.66 -5.74 11.02
N THR A 925 -13.50 -5.42 11.99
CA THR A 925 -14.85 -4.96 11.66
C THR A 925 -14.80 -3.52 11.14
N HIS A 926 -14.04 -2.59 11.74
CA HIS A 926 -13.99 -1.17 11.36
C HIS A 926 -12.72 -0.43 11.85
N ALA A 927 -11.91 0.20 10.98
CA ALA A 927 -10.80 1.08 11.42
C ALA A 927 -11.11 2.58 11.31
N ALA A 928 -11.86 3.01 10.29
CA ALA A 928 -11.97 4.43 9.92
C ALA A 928 -12.82 5.31 10.87
N ALA A 929 -13.80 4.75 11.59
CA ALA A 929 -14.66 5.50 12.51
C ALA A 929 -14.19 5.46 13.97
N VAL A 930 -13.46 4.40 14.36
CA VAL A 930 -12.96 4.14 15.73
C VAL A 930 -11.97 5.22 16.18
N CYS A 931 -11.22 5.78 15.24
CA CYS A 931 -10.08 6.63 15.52
C CYS A 931 -10.27 8.07 15.04
N ARG A 932 -11.53 8.54 14.92
CA ARG A 932 -11.77 9.97 14.79
C ARG A 932 -11.38 10.65 16.11
N PRO A 933 -10.46 11.63 16.09
CA PRO A 933 -10.08 12.32 17.30
C PRO A 933 -11.27 13.07 17.90
N ASP A 934 -11.53 12.88 19.19
CA ASP A 934 -12.53 13.70 19.90
C ASP A 934 -11.95 15.10 20.15
N THR A 935 -12.58 16.10 19.53
CA THR A 935 -12.19 17.51 19.65
C THR A 935 -12.94 18.24 20.77
N LEU A 936 -14.00 17.65 21.35
CA LEU A 936 -14.95 18.31 22.27
C LEU A 936 -14.65 18.10 23.77
N LEU A 937 -13.69 17.24 24.14
CA LEU A 937 -13.22 17.00 25.52
C LEU A 937 -14.34 16.68 26.53
N SER A 938 -15.03 15.57 26.28
CA SER A 938 -16.09 15.03 27.15
C SER A 938 -15.55 14.40 28.45
N THR A 939 -16.37 14.36 29.51
CA THR A 939 -16.11 13.61 30.75
C THR A 939 -16.42 12.11 30.62
N GLU A 940 -17.14 11.71 29.58
CA GLU A 940 -17.27 10.30 29.18
C GLU A 940 -16.41 10.03 27.94
N PRO A 941 -15.68 8.90 27.88
CA PRO A 941 -14.95 8.54 26.68
C PRO A 941 -15.93 8.25 25.53
N PRO A 942 -15.53 8.49 24.27
CA PRO A 942 -16.33 8.10 23.13
C PRO A 942 -16.59 6.59 23.17
N VAL A 943 -17.82 6.18 22.84
CA VAL A 943 -18.17 4.77 22.72
C VAL A 943 -17.32 4.18 21.59
N PRO A 944 -16.42 3.22 21.88
CA PRO A 944 -15.66 2.58 20.82
C PRO A 944 -16.65 1.82 19.93
N TRP A 945 -16.59 2.10 18.63
CA TRP A 945 -17.17 1.21 17.63
C TRP A 945 -16.44 -0.13 17.69
N LEU A 946 -17.05 -1.23 17.23
CA LEU A 946 -16.42 -2.55 17.26
C LEU A 946 -15.04 -2.54 16.58
N SER A 947 -14.00 -2.37 17.39
CA SER A 947 -12.61 -2.05 17.05
C SER A 947 -11.69 -3.24 17.32
N CYS A 948 -12.09 -4.15 18.21
CA CYS A 948 -11.30 -5.31 18.52
C CYS A 948 -11.44 -6.36 17.41
N PRO A 949 -10.32 -6.96 16.98
CA PRO A 949 -10.34 -7.94 15.94
C PRO A 949 -10.99 -9.25 16.39
N LEU A 950 -11.61 -9.94 15.43
CA LEU A 950 -12.08 -11.31 15.62
C LEU A 950 -10.98 -12.29 15.24
N LEU A 951 -10.70 -13.23 16.14
CA LEU A 951 -9.67 -14.25 15.99
C LEU A 951 -10.10 -15.32 14.98
N LEU A 952 -9.48 -15.31 13.80
CA LEU A 952 -9.74 -16.32 12.78
C LEU A 952 -8.87 -17.55 12.98
N LEU A 953 -9.51 -18.72 12.97
CA LEU A 953 -8.83 -20.01 13.01
C LEU A 953 -8.23 -20.32 11.63
N GLU A 954 -6.92 -20.50 11.59
CA GLU A 954 -6.19 -20.95 10.40
C GLU A 954 -5.43 -22.25 10.71
N GLN A 955 -5.62 -23.27 9.87
CA GLN A 955 -4.73 -24.44 9.83
C GLN A 955 -3.38 -24.03 9.25
N GLN A 956 -2.29 -24.50 9.89
CA GLN A 956 -0.94 -24.22 9.44
C GLN A 956 -0.09 -25.48 9.40
N ASP A 957 0.86 -25.51 8.46
CA ASP A 957 1.92 -26.48 8.39
C ASP A 957 3.15 -25.98 9.16
N GLU A 958 3.02 -25.85 10.49
CA GLU A 958 4.19 -25.98 11.37
C GLU A 958 4.44 -27.48 11.46
N GLY A 959 5.33 -27.98 10.61
CA GLY A 959 5.48 -29.43 10.37
C GLY A 959 5.52 -30.22 11.67
N ALA A 960 4.83 -31.37 11.67
CA ALA A 960 4.55 -32.19 12.84
C ALA A 960 5.79 -32.52 13.71
N SER A 961 6.11 -31.64 14.65
CA SER A 961 6.84 -31.86 15.91
C SER A 961 6.90 -30.48 16.58
N THR A 962 6.28 -30.19 17.70
CA THR A 962 6.05 -30.98 18.90
C THR A 962 4.81 -30.37 19.55
N SER A 963 3.96 -31.19 20.16
CA SER A 963 3.12 -30.68 21.23
C SER A 963 4.04 -29.92 22.19
N ALA A 964 3.79 -28.62 22.40
CA ALA A 964 4.43 -27.88 23.48
C ALA A 964 3.95 -28.47 24.83
N SER A 965 4.44 -29.66 25.18
CA SER A 965 4.13 -30.34 26.43
C SER A 965 4.93 -29.79 27.61
N GLY A 966 5.80 -28.79 27.37
CA GLY A 966 6.58 -28.09 28.39
C GLY A 966 5.78 -27.18 29.34
N ALA A 967 4.48 -27.00 29.13
CA ALA A 967 3.59 -26.30 30.07
C ALA A 967 2.45 -27.18 30.62
N SER A 968 2.56 -28.52 30.52
CA SER A 968 1.61 -29.46 31.15
C SER A 968 1.89 -29.69 32.65
N GLY A 969 2.67 -28.79 33.27
CA GLY A 969 2.94 -28.77 34.70
C GLY A 969 1.99 -27.88 35.48
N ARG A 970 0.66 -27.96 35.25
CA ARG A 970 -0.37 -27.56 36.22
C ARG A 970 -1.75 -28.06 35.82
N ALA A 971 -2.24 -28.99 36.63
CA ALA A 971 -3.62 -29.44 36.82
C ALA A 971 -4.41 -29.94 35.60
N ARG A 972 -4.73 -31.25 35.64
CA ARG A 972 -5.98 -31.83 35.12
C ARG A 972 -7.20 -31.20 35.81
N GLY A 973 -7.37 -29.89 35.68
CA GLY A 973 -8.61 -29.20 35.99
C GLY A 973 -9.59 -29.39 34.83
N GLU A 974 -10.87 -29.51 35.13
CA GLU A 974 -11.92 -29.53 34.12
C GLU A 974 -11.86 -28.21 33.35
N VAL A 975 -11.52 -28.24 32.05
CA VAL A 975 -11.43 -27.01 31.24
C VAL A 975 -12.82 -26.38 31.19
N PRO A 976 -13.02 -25.20 31.76
CA PRO A 976 -14.34 -24.59 31.89
C PRO A 976 -14.94 -24.25 30.52
N GLU A 977 -16.26 -24.40 30.40
CA GLU A 977 -16.99 -24.07 29.17
C GLU A 977 -17.00 -22.55 28.92
N VAL A 978 -17.14 -22.17 27.64
CA VAL A 978 -17.35 -20.77 27.27
C VAL A 978 -18.78 -20.39 27.65
N ALA A 979 -18.91 -19.47 28.60
CA ALA A 979 -20.20 -18.90 28.95
C ALA A 979 -20.74 -18.09 27.75
N LEU A 980 -21.81 -18.59 27.14
CA LEU A 980 -22.44 -17.93 26.01
C LEU A 980 -23.41 -16.83 26.53
N PRO A 981 -23.23 -15.56 26.16
CA PRO A 981 -24.13 -14.47 26.56
C PRO A 981 -25.47 -14.59 25.85
N GLU A 982 -26.57 -14.17 26.48
CA GLU A 982 -27.81 -13.92 25.75
C GLU A 982 -27.57 -12.80 24.73
N ILE A 983 -27.80 -13.10 23.45
CA ILE A 983 -27.64 -12.14 22.36
C ILE A 983 -29.04 -11.64 22.02
N THR A 984 -29.37 -10.45 22.48
CA THR A 984 -30.56 -9.75 22.01
C THR A 984 -30.17 -9.07 20.71
N LEU A 985 -30.50 -9.71 19.59
CA LEU A 985 -30.37 -9.04 18.30
C LEU A 985 -31.29 -7.81 18.36
N PRO A 986 -30.78 -6.61 17.99
CA PRO A 986 -31.65 -5.46 17.86
C PRO A 986 -32.85 -5.87 16.99
N VAL A 987 -34.07 -5.59 17.46
CA VAL A 987 -35.26 -5.69 16.60
C VAL A 987 -34.90 -4.89 15.37
N PRO A 988 -34.94 -5.49 14.17
CA PRO A 988 -34.46 -4.82 13.00
C PRO A 988 -35.11 -3.46 12.93
N ARG A 989 -34.31 -2.42 13.09
CA ARG A 989 -34.89 -1.08 13.13
C ARG A 989 -35.56 -0.91 11.78
N THR A 990 -36.83 -0.52 11.77
CA THR A 990 -37.48 0.03 10.57
C THR A 990 -36.80 1.35 10.22
N GLY A 991 -35.51 1.31 9.86
CA GLY A 991 -34.62 2.46 9.77
C GLY A 991 -34.51 3.26 11.07
N PRO A 992 -33.65 4.28 11.10
CA PRO A 992 -33.77 5.33 12.10
C PRO A 992 -35.13 6.03 11.94
N GLU A 993 -35.73 6.51 13.03
CA GLU A 993 -36.53 7.73 12.95
C GLU A 993 -35.55 8.86 12.53
N GLY A 994 -35.28 9.00 11.22
CA GLY A 994 -34.22 9.86 10.72
C GLY A 994 -33.95 9.75 9.22
N ASN A 995 -33.29 10.78 8.68
CA ASN A 995 -33.09 11.04 7.25
C ASN A 995 -32.12 10.04 6.56
N LEU A 996 -32.55 8.78 6.32
CA LEU A 996 -31.80 7.76 5.56
C LEU A 996 -31.28 8.31 4.21
N LEU A 997 -32.08 9.14 3.54
CA LEU A 997 -31.72 9.79 2.27
C LEU A 997 -30.58 10.77 2.45
N GLY A 998 -30.56 11.55 3.53
CA GLY A 998 -29.47 12.45 3.88
C GLY A 998 -28.19 11.73 4.23
N MET A 999 -28.28 10.61 4.96
CA MET A 999 -27.12 9.77 5.27
C MET A 999 -26.55 9.11 4.01
N LEU A 1000 -27.41 8.54 3.17
CA LEU A 1000 -27.01 7.95 1.89
C LEU A 1000 -26.44 9.02 0.96
N ALA A 1001 -27.03 10.22 0.92
CA ALA A 1001 -26.48 11.35 0.17
C ALA A 1001 -25.07 11.68 0.67
N ALA A 1002 -24.86 11.81 1.99
CA ALA A 1002 -23.56 12.12 2.59
C ALA A 1002 -22.43 11.13 2.24
N LEU A 1003 -22.75 9.89 1.85
CA LEU A 1003 -21.74 8.93 1.35
C LEU A 1003 -21.16 9.35 0.01
N TYR A 1004 -22.01 9.88 -0.87
CA TYR A 1004 -21.67 10.17 -2.26
C TYR A 1004 -21.49 11.68 -2.53
N THR A 1005 -22.07 12.58 -1.73
CA THR A 1005 -21.83 14.03 -1.80
C THR A 1005 -20.53 14.43 -1.08
N GLY A 1006 -19.66 15.16 -1.77
CA GLY A 1006 -18.42 15.71 -1.20
C GLY A 1006 -17.21 14.77 -1.26
N THR A 1007 -17.33 13.57 -1.82
CA THR A 1007 -16.20 12.70 -2.13
C THR A 1007 -15.66 13.00 -3.53
N SER A 1008 -14.35 13.12 -3.66
CA SER A 1008 -13.72 13.70 -4.87
C SER A 1008 -13.73 12.79 -6.09
N ALA A 1009 -13.84 11.46 -5.94
CA ALA A 1009 -14.06 10.49 -7.03
C ALA A 1009 -14.22 9.05 -6.48
N TYR A 1010 -14.98 8.19 -7.16
CA TYR A 1010 -15.11 6.76 -6.84
C TYR A 1010 -15.34 5.89 -8.08
N ARG A 1011 -15.06 4.60 -7.94
CA ARG A 1011 -15.19 3.55 -8.96
C ARG A 1011 -16.12 2.46 -8.47
N ALA A 1012 -17.02 2.01 -9.33
CA ALA A 1012 -18.01 0.97 -9.09
C ALA A 1012 -17.87 -0.14 -10.14
N ALA A 1013 -17.65 -1.38 -9.71
CA ALA A 1013 -17.80 -2.55 -10.57
C ALA A 1013 -19.26 -3.02 -10.50
N LEU A 1014 -19.89 -3.19 -11.65
CA LEU A 1014 -21.30 -3.52 -11.74
C LEU A 1014 -21.59 -4.49 -12.87
N ARG A 1015 -22.67 -5.25 -12.67
CA ARG A 1015 -23.18 -6.22 -13.61
C ARG A 1015 -24.57 -5.76 -14.03
N ARG A 1016 -24.71 -5.41 -15.30
CA ARG A 1016 -25.96 -4.95 -15.91
C ARG A 1016 -26.65 -6.12 -16.59
N THR A 1017 -27.87 -6.41 -16.18
CA THR A 1017 -28.77 -7.33 -16.89
C THR A 1017 -29.89 -6.50 -17.50
N THR A 1018 -30.07 -6.56 -18.81
CA THR A 1018 -31.16 -5.88 -19.52
C THR A 1018 -32.16 -6.91 -20.00
N VAL A 1019 -33.42 -6.71 -19.65
CA VAL A 1019 -34.55 -7.55 -20.09
C VAL A 1019 -35.41 -6.72 -21.02
N HIS A 1020 -35.48 -7.11 -22.29
CA HIS A 1020 -36.32 -6.52 -23.32
C HIS A 1020 -37.23 -7.58 -23.94
N ALA A 1021 -38.23 -7.18 -24.73
CA ALA A 1021 -39.26 -8.07 -25.29
C ALA A 1021 -38.74 -9.23 -26.18
N GLY A 1022 -37.43 -9.32 -26.45
CA GLY A 1022 -36.81 -10.32 -27.32
C GLY A 1022 -35.59 -11.05 -26.75
N GLY A 1023 -35.23 -10.88 -25.47
CA GLY A 1023 -34.06 -11.54 -24.89
C GLY A 1023 -33.57 -10.94 -23.56
N VAL A 1024 -32.55 -11.59 -22.98
CA VAL A 1024 -31.83 -11.12 -21.79
C VAL A 1024 -30.37 -10.90 -22.16
N GLU A 1025 -29.86 -9.70 -21.95
CA GLU A 1025 -28.46 -9.33 -22.17
C GLU A 1025 -27.78 -9.10 -20.81
N GLU A 1026 -26.60 -9.68 -20.60
CA GLU A 1026 -25.82 -9.49 -19.36
C GLU A 1026 -24.42 -8.98 -19.70
N VAL A 1027 -24.03 -7.86 -19.10
CA VAL A 1027 -22.76 -7.17 -19.34
C VAL A 1027 -22.12 -6.80 -18.01
N ALA A 1028 -20.81 -7.07 -17.86
CA ALA A 1028 -20.01 -6.57 -16.74
C ALA A 1028 -19.35 -5.25 -17.14
N GLU A 1029 -19.47 -4.24 -16.28
CA GLU A 1029 -19.08 -2.87 -16.58
C GLU A 1029 -18.42 -2.23 -15.34
N LEU A 1030 -17.53 -1.26 -15.58
CA LEU A 1030 -16.94 -0.41 -14.55
C LEU A 1030 -17.46 1.00 -14.72
N VAL A 1031 -17.81 1.66 -13.62
CA VAL A 1031 -18.30 3.02 -13.61
C VAL A 1031 -17.47 3.88 -12.68
N ASP A 1032 -16.79 4.88 -13.25
CA ASP A 1032 -16.15 5.93 -12.48
C ASP A 1032 -17.10 7.11 -12.38
N ALA A 1033 -17.24 7.68 -11.19
CA ALA A 1033 -18.03 8.89 -10.99
C ALA A 1033 -17.30 9.87 -10.08
N TRP A 1034 -17.33 11.15 -10.48
CA TRP A 1034 -16.75 12.25 -9.71
C TRP A 1034 -17.44 13.57 -10.04
N ARG A 1035 -17.10 14.64 -9.33
CA ARG A 1035 -17.55 16.01 -9.63
C ARG A 1035 -16.45 16.80 -10.34
N GLY A 1036 -16.81 17.45 -11.45
CA GLY A 1036 -15.93 18.37 -12.16
C GLY A 1036 -15.65 19.65 -11.37
N GLU A 1037 -14.66 20.44 -11.82
CA GLU A 1037 -14.34 21.75 -11.23
C GLU A 1037 -15.49 22.76 -11.37
N ASP A 1038 -16.35 22.56 -12.37
CA ASP A 1038 -17.59 23.28 -12.64
C ASP A 1038 -18.75 22.84 -11.74
N GLY A 1039 -18.56 21.79 -10.94
CA GLY A 1039 -19.57 21.22 -10.05
C GLY A 1039 -20.51 20.20 -10.70
N GLU A 1040 -20.37 19.94 -12.02
CA GLU A 1040 -21.21 19.00 -12.77
C GLU A 1040 -20.77 17.54 -12.56
N PRO A 1041 -21.69 16.56 -12.68
CA PRO A 1041 -21.37 15.14 -12.66
C PRO A 1041 -20.49 14.76 -13.84
N LEU A 1042 -19.41 14.02 -13.57
CA LEU A 1042 -18.68 13.27 -14.59
C LEU A 1042 -18.80 11.78 -14.30
N VAL A 1043 -19.25 11.02 -15.31
CA VAL A 1043 -19.39 9.56 -15.23
C VAL A 1043 -18.69 8.92 -16.41
N ARG A 1044 -17.83 7.93 -16.16
CA ARG A 1044 -17.21 7.10 -17.20
C ARG A 1044 -17.69 5.68 -17.05
N ILE A 1045 -17.99 5.03 -18.17
CA ILE A 1045 -18.45 3.64 -18.19
C ILE A 1045 -17.53 2.85 -19.11
N PHE A 1046 -16.92 1.81 -18.56
CA PHE A 1046 -16.06 0.87 -19.27
C PHE A 1046 -16.79 -0.47 -19.41
N PRO A 1047 -16.92 -1.02 -20.62
CA PRO A 1047 -17.20 -2.44 -20.79
C PRO A 1047 -15.97 -3.27 -20.35
N ASP A 1048 -16.19 -4.54 -20.01
CA ASP A 1048 -15.17 -5.49 -19.51
C ASP A 1048 -13.94 -5.66 -20.43
N ASP A 1049 -14.01 -5.24 -21.71
CA ASP A 1049 -12.86 -5.11 -22.62
C ASP A 1049 -12.42 -3.63 -22.73
N PRO A 1050 -11.33 -3.21 -22.03
CA PRO A 1050 -10.87 -1.83 -21.98
C PRO A 1050 -10.29 -1.31 -23.32
N ALA A 1051 -10.33 -2.09 -24.40
CA ALA A 1051 -9.80 -1.71 -25.71
C ALA A 1051 -10.81 -1.05 -26.67
N GLU A 1052 -12.11 -1.12 -26.40
CA GLU A 1052 -13.11 -0.93 -27.45
C GLU A 1052 -13.92 0.36 -27.35
N GLU A 1053 -14.60 0.70 -26.26
CA GLU A 1053 -15.49 1.89 -26.18
C GLU A 1053 -15.65 2.38 -24.74
N VAL A 1054 -15.62 3.69 -24.49
CA VAL A 1054 -15.86 4.31 -23.17
C VAL A 1054 -16.99 5.31 -23.32
N LEU A 1055 -18.07 5.16 -22.55
CA LEU A 1055 -19.10 6.19 -22.49
C LEU A 1055 -18.66 7.24 -21.48
N LEU A 1056 -18.46 8.48 -21.93
CA LEU A 1056 -18.18 9.64 -21.09
C LEU A 1056 -19.43 10.49 -20.98
N ALA A 1057 -19.91 10.73 -19.76
CA ALA A 1057 -21.01 11.63 -19.49
C ALA A 1057 -20.52 12.84 -18.68
N HIS A 1058 -20.84 14.05 -19.13
CA HIS A 1058 -20.61 15.31 -18.41
C HIS A 1058 -21.93 16.08 -18.40
N GLY A 1059 -22.57 16.16 -17.24
CA GLY A 1059 -23.94 16.71 -17.15
C GLY A 1059 -24.93 15.90 -18.00
N SER A 1060 -25.65 16.57 -18.91
CA SER A 1060 -26.60 15.93 -19.84
C SER A 1060 -25.96 15.41 -21.13
N GLU A 1061 -24.73 15.81 -21.44
CA GLU A 1061 -24.03 15.39 -22.66
C GLU A 1061 -23.31 14.05 -22.45
N THR A 1062 -23.47 13.13 -23.40
CA THR A 1062 -22.68 11.90 -23.48
C THR A 1062 -21.87 11.84 -24.75
N SER A 1063 -20.64 11.36 -24.63
CA SER A 1063 -19.73 11.10 -25.72
C SER A 1063 -19.28 9.65 -25.65
N LEU A 1064 -19.59 8.87 -26.69
CA LEU A 1064 -19.02 7.54 -26.87
C LEU A 1064 -17.61 7.71 -27.42
N VAL A 1065 -16.62 7.30 -26.63
CA VAL A 1065 -15.19 7.45 -26.94
C VAL A 1065 -14.58 6.09 -27.18
N ARG A 1066 -14.24 5.78 -28.43
CA ARG A 1066 -13.47 4.56 -28.78
C ARG A 1066 -12.05 4.99 -29.09
N ARG A 1067 -11.08 4.39 -28.39
CA ARG A 1067 -9.64 4.63 -28.63
C ARG A 1067 -9.28 6.13 -28.62
N GLY A 1068 -9.85 6.89 -27.69
CA GLY A 1068 -9.59 8.32 -27.49
C GLY A 1068 -10.31 9.27 -28.47
N HIS A 1069 -11.18 8.77 -29.35
CA HIS A 1069 -11.93 9.60 -30.29
C HIS A 1069 -13.43 9.54 -29.98
N VAL A 1070 -14.10 10.69 -29.97
CA VAL A 1070 -15.56 10.76 -29.85
C VAL A 1070 -16.19 10.25 -31.15
N ILE A 1071 -16.83 9.09 -31.10
CA ILE A 1071 -17.53 8.48 -32.24
C ILE A 1071 -18.95 8.98 -32.36
N ALA A 1072 -19.63 9.15 -31.22
CA ALA A 1072 -21.00 9.59 -31.18
C ALA A 1072 -21.22 10.51 -29.98
N LYS A 1073 -22.06 11.52 -30.19
CA LYS A 1073 -22.62 12.32 -29.10
C LYS A 1073 -24.09 11.98 -28.96
N SER A 1074 -24.52 11.74 -27.74
CA SER A 1074 -25.91 11.50 -27.38
C SER A 1074 -26.23 12.27 -26.10
N THR A 1075 -27.50 12.24 -25.73
CA THR A 1075 -27.98 12.75 -24.45
C THR A 1075 -27.98 11.62 -23.43
N LEU A 1076 -27.40 11.86 -22.25
CA LEU A 1076 -27.45 10.90 -21.13
C LEU A 1076 -28.91 10.55 -20.79
N GLU A 1077 -29.82 11.52 -20.99
CA GLU A 1077 -31.24 11.42 -20.67
C GLU A 1077 -31.96 10.27 -21.37
N ASP A 1078 -31.43 9.75 -22.49
CA ASP A 1078 -31.99 8.61 -23.22
C ASP A 1078 -31.42 7.25 -22.79
N SER A 1079 -30.47 7.26 -21.85
CA SER A 1079 -29.73 6.09 -21.40
C SER A 1079 -30.13 5.65 -19.99
N PRO A 1080 -30.14 4.35 -19.68
CA PRO A 1080 -30.42 3.88 -18.31
C PRO A 1080 -29.36 4.35 -17.29
N TYR A 1081 -28.17 4.77 -17.73
CA TYR A 1081 -27.15 5.29 -16.82
C TYR A 1081 -27.49 6.67 -16.23
N VAL A 1082 -28.50 7.39 -16.76
CA VAL A 1082 -28.92 8.70 -16.23
C VAL A 1082 -29.32 8.62 -14.75
N ALA A 1083 -29.96 7.51 -14.34
CA ALA A 1083 -30.38 7.37 -12.96
C ALA A 1083 -29.20 7.06 -12.06
N LEU A 1084 -28.29 6.18 -12.50
CA LEU A 1084 -27.07 5.87 -11.77
C LEU A 1084 -26.24 7.14 -11.60
N ALA A 1085 -25.96 7.87 -12.68
CA ALA A 1085 -25.23 9.14 -12.67
C ALA A 1085 -25.83 10.16 -11.70
N ALA A 1086 -27.16 10.33 -11.71
CA ALA A 1086 -27.83 11.29 -10.83
C ALA A 1086 -27.80 10.87 -9.35
N VAL A 1087 -27.99 9.58 -9.05
CA VAL A 1087 -27.86 9.03 -7.69
C VAL A 1087 -26.46 9.27 -7.13
N LEU A 1088 -25.48 9.05 -8.00
CA LEU A 1088 -24.06 9.11 -7.73
C LEU A 1088 -23.52 10.55 -7.55
N SER A 1089 -24.12 11.55 -8.20
CA SER A 1089 -23.58 12.91 -8.26
C SER A 1089 -24.41 13.97 -7.52
N GLU A 1090 -25.72 13.98 -7.73
CA GLU A 1090 -26.66 14.96 -7.17
C GLU A 1090 -27.22 14.49 -5.81
N GLY A 1091 -27.19 13.18 -5.57
CA GLY A 1091 -27.83 12.54 -4.42
C GLY A 1091 -29.31 12.25 -4.67
N LEU A 1092 -29.80 11.20 -4.01
CA LEU A 1092 -31.12 10.63 -4.26
C LEU A 1092 -32.30 11.60 -4.11
N GLY A 1093 -32.26 12.48 -3.10
CA GLY A 1093 -33.35 13.43 -2.83
C GLY A 1093 -33.38 14.67 -3.73
N ALA A 1094 -32.28 14.98 -4.44
CA ALA A 1094 -32.25 16.09 -5.38
C ALA A 1094 -32.78 15.67 -6.76
N ALA A 1095 -32.43 14.46 -7.20
CA ALA A 1095 -32.77 13.95 -8.52
C ALA A 1095 -34.13 13.25 -8.61
N PHE A 1096 -34.63 12.68 -7.50
CA PHE A 1096 -35.82 11.83 -7.49
C PHE A 1096 -36.81 12.22 -6.39
N ASP A 1097 -38.10 12.07 -6.70
CA ASP A 1097 -39.12 11.88 -5.68
C ASP A 1097 -39.08 10.43 -5.22
N VAL A 1098 -38.81 10.25 -3.94
CA VAL A 1098 -38.45 8.96 -3.36
C VAL A 1098 -39.46 8.55 -2.30
N VAL A 1099 -39.86 7.28 -2.37
CA VAL A 1099 -40.70 6.62 -1.38
C VAL A 1099 -39.92 5.43 -0.85
N ILE A 1100 -39.68 5.41 0.46
CA ILE A 1100 -39.00 4.31 1.12
C ILE A 1100 -40.06 3.31 1.57
N SER A 1101 -40.04 2.11 1.00
CA SER A 1101 -40.87 1.00 1.46
C SER A 1101 -40.03 0.06 2.34
N GLY A 1102 -40.58 -0.36 3.48
CA GLY A 1102 -40.08 -1.55 4.17
C GLY A 1102 -40.66 -2.78 3.48
N GLU A 1103 -39.85 -3.56 2.76
CA GLU A 1103 -40.31 -4.90 2.35
C GLU A 1103 -40.41 -5.77 3.61
N GLU A 1104 -41.57 -6.39 3.83
CA GLU A 1104 -41.94 -7.16 5.04
C GLU A 1104 -41.07 -8.42 5.31
N GLY A 1105 -39.97 -8.64 4.57
CA GLY A 1105 -39.10 -9.80 4.73
C GLY A 1105 -37.59 -9.55 4.88
N ARG A 1106 -37.07 -8.32 4.70
CA ARG A 1106 -35.62 -8.04 4.76
C ARG A 1106 -35.31 -6.74 5.47
N ALA A 1107 -35.04 -6.83 6.76
CA ALA A 1107 -35.07 -5.64 7.60
C ALA A 1107 -33.80 -4.76 7.58
N TRP A 1108 -32.67 -5.30 7.13
CA TRP A 1108 -31.40 -4.61 6.87
C TRP A 1108 -31.35 -3.90 5.50
N MET A 1109 -32.30 -4.19 4.62
CA MET A 1109 -32.38 -3.65 3.27
C MET A 1109 -33.52 -2.62 3.20
N ALA A 1110 -33.21 -1.41 2.80
CA ALA A 1110 -34.22 -0.43 2.39
C ALA A 1110 -34.47 -0.56 0.89
N VAL A 1111 -35.73 -0.59 0.50
CA VAL A 1111 -36.11 -0.45 -0.91
C VAL A 1111 -36.60 0.96 -1.13
N ILE A 1112 -35.86 1.72 -1.93
CA ILE A 1112 -36.22 3.08 -2.30
C ILE A 1112 -36.84 3.01 -3.70
N SER A 1113 -38.15 3.29 -3.77
CA SER A 1113 -38.82 3.56 -5.04
C SER A 1113 -38.58 5.02 -5.40
N ALA A 1114 -38.12 5.28 -6.60
CA ALA A 1114 -37.68 6.61 -7.04
C ALA A 1114 -38.31 6.95 -8.39
N VAL A 1115 -38.94 8.13 -8.48
CA VAL A 1115 -39.47 8.69 -9.73
C VAL A 1115 -38.69 9.98 -10.02
N PRO A 1116 -38.08 10.14 -11.20
CA PRO A 1116 -37.27 11.31 -11.46
C PRO A 1116 -38.14 12.58 -11.50
N ARG A 1117 -37.68 13.64 -10.83
CA ARG A 1117 -38.40 14.93 -10.74
C ARG A 1117 -38.50 15.66 -12.08
N LYS A 1118 -37.52 15.41 -12.95
CA LYS A 1118 -37.51 15.87 -14.34
C LYS A 1118 -37.73 14.67 -15.25
N PRO A 1119 -38.55 14.79 -16.31
CA PRO A 1119 -38.75 13.69 -17.26
C PRO A 1119 -37.42 13.30 -17.92
N ARG A 1120 -37.07 12.01 -17.86
CA ARG A 1120 -35.85 11.42 -18.44
C ARG A 1120 -36.27 10.17 -19.23
N ALA A 1121 -36.00 10.12 -20.53
CA ALA A 1121 -36.47 9.01 -21.38
C ALA A 1121 -35.88 7.65 -20.96
N GLY A 1122 -34.62 7.63 -20.50
CA GLY A 1122 -33.92 6.44 -20.00
C GLY A 1122 -34.26 6.03 -18.56
N CYS A 1123 -35.13 6.76 -17.86
CA CYS A 1123 -35.58 6.41 -16.51
C CYS A 1123 -36.98 6.97 -16.26
N ALA A 1124 -38.01 6.13 -16.40
CA ALA A 1124 -39.37 6.46 -15.99
C ALA A 1124 -39.57 6.25 -14.47
N ARG A 1125 -38.95 5.21 -13.93
CA ARG A 1125 -38.90 4.92 -12.49
C ARG A 1125 -37.68 4.07 -12.17
N ALA A 1126 -37.23 4.12 -10.92
CA ALA A 1126 -36.15 3.29 -10.41
C ALA A 1126 -36.52 2.66 -9.07
N ARG A 1127 -35.92 1.51 -8.79
CA ARG A 1127 -35.98 0.81 -7.50
C ARG A 1127 -34.54 0.59 -7.05
N ILE A 1128 -34.18 1.08 -5.88
CA ILE A 1128 -32.83 0.99 -5.34
C ILE A 1128 -32.88 0.16 -4.06
N GLU A 1129 -32.13 -0.94 -4.05
CA GLU A 1129 -31.90 -1.76 -2.88
C GLU A 1129 -30.65 -1.24 -2.15
N VAL A 1130 -30.88 -0.67 -0.97
CA VAL A 1130 -29.85 -0.05 -0.14
C VAL A 1130 -29.65 -0.87 1.13
N ASP A 1131 -28.41 -1.18 1.42
CA ASP A 1131 -28.00 -1.80 2.67
C ASP A 1131 -27.93 -0.72 3.76
N ARG A 1132 -28.95 -0.66 4.63
CA ARG A 1132 -29.08 0.37 5.68
C ARG A 1132 -27.88 0.38 6.62
N VAL A 1133 -27.25 -0.77 6.77
CA VAL A 1133 -26.11 -0.99 7.65
C VAL A 1133 -24.87 -0.33 7.06
N LEU A 1134 -24.61 -0.54 5.77
CA LEU A 1134 -23.52 0.14 5.06
C LEU A 1134 -23.72 1.65 4.97
N VAL A 1135 -24.96 2.14 4.89
CA VAL A 1135 -25.24 3.59 4.96
C VAL A 1135 -24.82 4.19 6.28
N ALA A 1136 -25.15 3.54 7.40
CA ALA A 1136 -24.75 4.01 8.73
C ALA A 1136 -23.23 4.02 8.93
N ARG A 1137 -22.48 3.23 8.13
CA ARG A 1137 -21.03 3.03 8.24
C ARG A 1137 -20.18 4.02 7.45
N GLY A 1138 -20.77 4.82 6.56
CA GLY A 1138 -19.94 5.60 5.64
C GLY A 1138 -19.43 4.78 4.44
N ASP A 1139 -19.93 3.56 4.21
CA ASP A 1139 -19.40 2.63 3.19
C ASP A 1139 -20.04 2.89 1.83
N LEU A 1140 -19.21 3.08 0.81
CA LEU A 1140 -19.63 3.35 -0.57
C LEU A 1140 -20.36 2.18 -1.22
N GLY A 1141 -20.21 0.96 -0.69
CA GLY A 1141 -20.93 -0.25 -1.12
C GLY A 1141 -22.38 -0.36 -0.66
N ALA A 1142 -22.92 0.70 -0.05
CA ALA A 1142 -24.29 0.68 0.48
C ALA A 1142 -25.38 0.44 -0.57
N ILE A 1143 -25.19 0.90 -1.80
CA ILE A 1143 -26.10 0.59 -2.91
C ILE A 1143 -25.77 -0.81 -3.44
N ARG A 1144 -26.69 -1.76 -3.26
CA ARG A 1144 -26.50 -3.16 -3.68
C ARG A 1144 -27.04 -3.43 -5.07
N ARG A 1145 -28.20 -2.87 -5.37
CA ARG A 1145 -28.87 -3.05 -6.66
C ARG A 1145 -29.64 -1.80 -7.04
N VAL A 1146 -29.59 -1.44 -8.31
CA VAL A 1146 -30.44 -0.41 -8.92
C VAL A 1146 -31.19 -1.07 -10.06
N VAL A 1147 -32.52 -1.03 -10.03
CA VAL A 1147 -33.39 -1.48 -11.13
C VAL A 1147 -34.01 -0.25 -11.73
N ILE A 1148 -33.94 -0.10 -13.05
CA ILE A 1148 -34.45 1.05 -13.78
C ILE A 1148 -35.44 0.52 -14.81
N TRP A 1149 -36.59 1.17 -14.89
CA TRP A 1149 -37.53 1.00 -16.00
C TRP A 1149 -37.50 2.25 -16.86
N ASP A 1150 -37.19 2.10 -18.14
CA ASP A 1150 -37.16 3.20 -19.10
C ASP A 1150 -38.59 3.57 -19.58
N ALA A 1151 -38.70 4.58 -20.44
CA ALA A 1151 -39.99 5.00 -20.99
C ALA A 1151 -40.63 3.97 -21.96
N ARG A 1152 -39.87 2.97 -22.42
CA ARG A 1152 -40.34 1.88 -23.29
C ARG A 1152 -40.83 0.67 -22.50
N GLY A 1153 -40.52 0.61 -21.19
CA GLY A 1153 -40.87 -0.47 -20.29
C GLY A 1153 -39.79 -1.55 -20.15
N ASP A 1154 -38.61 -1.33 -20.72
CA ASP A 1154 -37.47 -2.24 -20.60
C ASP A 1154 -36.90 -2.18 -19.17
N GLU A 1155 -36.50 -3.34 -18.61
CA GLU A 1155 -35.93 -3.44 -17.26
C GLU A 1155 -34.41 -3.53 -17.34
N HIS A 1156 -33.72 -2.55 -16.76
CA HIS A 1156 -32.27 -2.54 -16.60
C HIS A 1156 -31.90 -2.76 -15.13
N ARG A 1157 -31.30 -3.91 -14.83
CA ARG A 1157 -30.87 -4.29 -13.49
C ARG A 1157 -29.36 -4.14 -13.36
N PHE A 1158 -28.95 -3.20 -12.54
CA PHE A 1158 -27.56 -2.97 -12.16
C PHE A 1158 -27.31 -3.61 -10.80
N THR A 1159 -26.54 -4.69 -10.78
CA THR A 1159 -26.09 -5.33 -9.54
C THR A 1159 -24.69 -4.83 -9.23
N MET A 1160 -24.52 -4.21 -8.06
CA MET A 1160 -23.23 -3.70 -7.64
C MET A 1160 -22.34 -4.88 -7.20
N GLU A 1161 -21.21 -5.09 -7.89
CA GLU A 1161 -20.22 -6.08 -7.49
C GLU A 1161 -19.28 -5.49 -6.41
N GLY A 1162 -18.89 -4.22 -6.54
CA GLY A 1162 -18.11 -3.50 -5.50
C GLY A 1162 -17.87 -2.03 -5.82
N THR A 1163 -17.39 -1.27 -4.83
CA THR A 1163 -17.16 0.18 -4.95
C THR A 1163 -15.96 0.61 -4.11
N THR A 1164 -15.16 1.54 -4.63
CA THR A 1164 -14.01 2.14 -3.92
C THR A 1164 -13.87 3.63 -4.22
N ARG A 1165 -13.18 4.38 -3.35
CA ARG A 1165 -12.74 5.74 -3.69
C ARG A 1165 -11.59 5.67 -4.70
N LEU A 1166 -11.61 6.57 -5.67
CA LEU A 1166 -10.50 6.76 -6.60
C LEU A 1166 -9.44 7.62 -5.92
N LEU A 1167 -8.17 7.29 -6.12
CA LEU A 1167 -7.06 8.09 -5.62
C LEU A 1167 -7.05 9.47 -6.33
N PRO A 1168 -6.63 10.56 -5.66
CA PRO A 1168 -6.61 11.90 -6.23
C PRO A 1168 -5.86 11.99 -7.57
N SER A 1169 -4.81 11.19 -7.76
CA SER A 1169 -4.04 11.11 -9.00
C SER A 1169 -4.82 10.51 -10.17
N ALA A 1170 -5.67 9.51 -9.93
CA ALA A 1170 -6.55 8.92 -10.93
C ALA A 1170 -7.68 9.87 -11.33
N ALA A 1171 -8.24 10.60 -10.35
CA ALA A 1171 -9.24 11.65 -10.57
C ALA A 1171 -8.68 12.82 -11.41
N ALA A 1172 -7.44 13.26 -11.12
CA ALA A 1172 -6.76 14.31 -11.87
C ALA A 1172 -6.44 13.90 -13.32
N PHE A 1173 -6.10 12.62 -13.54
CA PHE A 1173 -5.88 12.08 -14.89
C PHE A 1173 -7.19 12.05 -15.69
N ALA A 1174 -8.29 11.64 -15.05
CA ALA A 1174 -9.62 11.60 -15.67
C ALA A 1174 -10.18 13.00 -15.99
N GLN A 1175 -9.90 14.01 -15.16
CA GLN A 1175 -10.25 15.42 -15.42
C GLN A 1175 -9.51 16.02 -16.62
N ARG A 1176 -8.25 15.63 -16.87
CA ARG A 1176 -7.48 16.11 -18.03
C ARG A 1176 -8.03 15.62 -19.37
N ASP A 1177 -8.55 14.39 -19.41
CA ASP A 1177 -9.19 13.85 -20.62
C ASP A 1177 -10.53 14.53 -20.94
N ALA A 1178 -11.29 14.93 -19.91
CA ALA A 1178 -12.59 15.58 -20.07
C ALA A 1178 -12.48 17.08 -20.43
N SER A 1179 -11.42 17.74 -19.97
CA SER A 1179 -11.19 19.19 -20.16
C SER A 1179 -10.45 19.54 -21.45
N ALA A 1180 -10.05 18.57 -22.28
CA ALA A 1180 -9.42 18.84 -23.56
C ALA A 1180 -10.40 19.59 -24.49
N PRO A 1181 -10.14 20.86 -24.86
CA PRO A 1181 -11.04 21.60 -25.72
C PRO A 1181 -11.08 20.93 -27.10
N ALA A 1182 -12.29 20.83 -27.66
CA ALA A 1182 -12.54 20.43 -29.03
C ALA A 1182 -11.78 21.34 -29.98
N THR A 1183 -10.54 20.99 -30.30
CA THR A 1183 -9.84 21.56 -31.43
C THR A 1183 -10.49 20.94 -32.67
N LYS A 1184 -11.32 21.74 -33.35
CA LYS A 1184 -11.70 21.47 -34.74
C LYS A 1184 -10.41 21.29 -35.55
N ARG A 1185 -10.06 20.06 -35.88
CA ARG A 1185 -9.30 19.70 -37.09
C ARG A 1185 -9.41 18.22 -37.39
#